data_AF-A0AAN7HAK7-F1
#
_entry.id   AF-A0AAN7HAK7-F1
#
_cell.length_a   1.000
_cell.length_b   1.000
_cell.length_c   1.000
_cell.angle_alpha   90.00
_cell.angle_beta   90.00
_cell.angle_gamma   90.00
#
_symmetry.space_group_name_H-M   'P 1'
#
loop_
_entity.id
_entity.type
_entity.pdbx_description
1 polymer ?
#
loop_
_entity_poly.entity_id
_entity_poly.type
_entity_poly.pdbx_seq_one_letter_code
_entity_poly.pdbx_strand_id
1 'polypeptide(L)'
;MEVGEAEVKDGEVKGAEAKAADSAEAQGPEAKAAEVKAAEARIVGIATAKAARAKGLPPRPAYGTRGDSVALWTNYVALDPERNLVFYRYIVDITKVKYQNAAGQLPAQLDAVTLDPSGSDATGSGGTKNASTTQNKGSGMKRAHIIAQLLDEWEELKAAHQEGKVASDYRDTLITMERLSDKSLMRVVTFCHATSDWRAEKYKVVLKEPEDTTNPLKMSDLLDYLGSSRPAKGFQKALYSQVLNIWLRQFSKSFQMADPSEQSVVGSKTYALDGRTKLSSNPETEKAKGDVGESVDAIRGYFSSIRFGAAKAWINVNVTYGAFFEPLALDKWVHKAKLRGNPNTLHTILKGVRVTLEHRKAPVNGVEKPITKVIFGLAGSQDGKPENNPEKKGQKPPQHPPRFGKRVPIHGATCRQVNFYHKTKGKYVSVYDYFCDAYPSRHIDPDELVINVGSQVRPVYYPISVCTIVAGQSFREKLSGSQTAAMIKLAQLKPLHSAQCITQDGFQVIGIGTQPKGSDPLFPHRPHTDALHPSCTLAPTKGRILGGPCVLYSSKRPIQVKNGGWILGDKERYLQCGLPAQWGMLPIERLKGLDEKWEQLVKQIDGDMDRRGFAQVKAGGLQRLLAPLPTKAASGNEFKELLGKKFKDLKADGYNFLFVLLPQPDTEQYNTVKTVGDIGTGIHTVCLVQDKVLDRLGGANKKPKDQYWDNILLKANLRLGGVNHTLQCAAAERILSQLRAMVVGYDVTHAAPGAGGTSSSIIGMVANLDHNLAQWPATISFQPEERKEIVATITCFQELLEPHLRRWAGANKAENKKRYPEALIIYRDGVSEGQYDHVVEKEYPKIRSVCEGIYKEAKQPVPKITIVIVGKRHHTRFYPQNDRAADRKGNPKPGTIVDRSITSQFLWEFYLQAHEAIQGTARPTHYVVVVDEFFGPTFGLQQNMPLTTPPYRNAADVLEDFTHTLSYCLGRATRSTAVCTPARLADKVCDRARCYTATGVKPDDKHVRIADALKDTMFYI
;
A
#
# COMPACT_ATOMS: atom_id res chain seq x y z
N MET A 1 -20.03 -21.77 84.34
CA MET A 1 -21.04 -22.54 83.58
C MET A 1 -20.36 -22.97 82.30
N GLU A 2 -19.33 -23.80 82.43
CA GLU A 2 -19.40 -25.28 82.51
C GLU A 2 -19.62 -25.87 81.11
N VAL A 3 -18.55 -26.34 80.43
CA VAL A 3 -17.85 -27.67 80.55
C VAL A 3 -18.44 -28.64 79.50
N GLY A 4 -17.71 -29.47 78.73
CA GLY A 4 -16.31 -29.92 78.76
C GLY A 4 -15.80 -30.25 77.34
N GLU A 5 -14.49 -30.32 77.09
CA GLU A 5 -13.54 -31.45 77.34
C GLU A 5 -13.83 -32.67 76.44
N ALA A 6 -12.89 -33.36 75.79
CA ALA A 6 -11.48 -33.65 76.09
C ALA A 6 -10.71 -34.01 74.78
N GLU A 7 -9.45 -33.55 74.60
CA GLU A 7 -8.15 -34.24 74.80
C GLU A 7 -7.59 -34.99 73.56
N VAL A 8 -6.47 -34.56 72.93
CA VAL A 8 -5.02 -34.65 73.26
C VAL A 8 -4.35 -35.86 72.56
N LYS A 9 -3.33 -35.61 71.71
CA LYS A 9 -1.93 -36.04 71.94
C LYS A 9 -0.94 -35.62 70.85
N ASP A 10 0.25 -35.32 71.37
CA ASP A 10 1.50 -34.86 70.78
C ASP A 10 2.19 -35.81 69.79
N GLY A 11 3.11 -35.23 69.02
CA GLY A 11 4.22 -35.90 68.36
C GLY A 11 5.30 -34.91 67.93
N GLU A 12 6.29 -34.70 68.80
CA GLU A 12 7.49 -33.86 68.60
C GLU A 12 8.55 -34.49 67.65
N VAL A 13 9.14 -33.60 66.83
CA VAL A 13 10.59 -33.36 66.58
C VAL A 13 11.49 -34.56 66.18
N LYS A 14 12.12 -34.49 64.99
CA LYS A 14 13.59 -34.34 64.78
C LYS A 14 14.02 -34.60 63.32
N GLY A 15 14.71 -33.60 62.76
CA GLY A 15 15.96 -33.74 62.00
C GLY A 15 15.97 -34.45 60.64
N ALA A 16 16.25 -33.69 59.58
CA ALA A 16 17.48 -33.82 58.78
C ALA A 16 17.32 -33.09 57.43
N GLU A 17 18.02 -31.98 57.29
CA GLU A 17 18.51 -31.50 56.00
C GLU A 17 19.44 -32.57 55.41
N ALA A 18 19.20 -32.99 54.17
CA ALA A 18 20.21 -33.17 53.11
C ALA A 18 19.63 -33.93 51.91
N LYS A 19 20.00 -33.44 50.71
CA LYS A 19 19.89 -34.07 49.38
C LYS A 19 18.53 -33.98 48.67
N ALA A 20 18.37 -32.93 47.88
CA ALA A 20 17.94 -33.03 46.48
C ALA A 20 18.12 -31.67 45.77
N ALA A 21 19.38 -31.22 45.67
CA ALA A 21 19.78 -30.26 44.66
C ALA A 21 20.45 -31.06 43.53
N ASP A 22 19.63 -31.58 42.61
CA ASP A 22 20.02 -31.87 41.22
C ASP A 22 18.83 -32.51 40.49
N SER A 23 18.20 -31.74 39.60
CA SER A 23 17.36 -32.16 38.44
C SER A 23 16.31 -31.09 38.11
N ALA A 24 16.77 -29.91 37.72
CA ALA A 24 15.91 -28.91 37.10
C ALA A 24 16.56 -28.40 35.80
N GLU A 25 16.53 -29.23 34.76
CA GLU A 25 16.77 -28.77 33.38
C GLU A 25 15.88 -29.51 32.37
N ALA A 26 15.56 -28.78 31.30
CA ALA A 26 14.86 -29.17 30.08
C ALA A 26 13.32 -29.22 30.09
N GLN A 27 12.66 -28.05 30.20
CA GLN A 27 11.40 -27.81 29.49
C GLN A 27 11.67 -26.97 28.24
N GLY A 28 11.46 -27.56 27.07
CA GLY A 28 11.76 -26.95 25.78
C GLY A 28 10.89 -25.73 25.42
N PRO A 29 11.31 -24.92 24.42
CA PRO A 29 10.65 -23.68 24.01
C PRO A 29 9.20 -23.83 23.54
N GLU A 30 8.77 -25.03 23.12
CA GLU A 30 7.39 -25.30 22.71
C GLU A 30 6.39 -25.34 23.88
N ALA A 31 6.80 -25.82 25.07
CA ALA A 31 5.93 -25.89 26.24
C ALA A 31 5.58 -24.50 26.78
N LYS A 32 6.58 -23.60 26.85
CA LYS A 32 6.36 -22.18 27.18
C LYS A 32 5.47 -21.47 26.16
N ALA A 33 5.58 -21.80 24.87
CA ALA A 33 4.73 -21.21 23.83
C ALA A 33 3.26 -21.66 23.94
N ALA A 34 3.03 -22.92 24.33
CA ALA A 34 1.69 -23.45 24.57
C ALA A 34 1.03 -22.83 25.82
N GLU A 35 1.81 -22.64 26.89
CA GLU A 35 1.33 -22.01 28.13
C GLU A 35 0.98 -20.53 27.93
N VAL A 36 1.80 -19.80 27.15
CA VAL A 36 1.49 -18.42 26.73
C VAL A 36 0.21 -18.38 25.90
N LYS A 37 0.04 -19.28 24.92
CA LYS A 37 -1.21 -19.37 24.12
C LYS A 37 -2.45 -19.64 24.98
N ALA A 38 -2.33 -20.49 26.00
CA ALA A 38 -3.44 -20.81 26.90
C ALA A 38 -3.79 -19.62 27.83
N ALA A 39 -2.77 -18.89 28.31
CA ALA A 39 -2.95 -17.66 29.07
C ALA A 39 -3.55 -16.54 28.21
N GLU A 40 -3.08 -16.39 26.96
CA GLU A 40 -3.66 -15.47 25.97
C GLU A 40 -5.14 -15.78 25.72
N ALA A 41 -5.50 -17.06 25.54
CA ALA A 41 -6.89 -17.47 25.33
C ALA A 41 -7.80 -17.17 26.52
N ARG A 42 -7.34 -17.37 27.76
CA ARG A 42 -8.09 -17.04 28.99
C ARG A 42 -8.26 -15.53 29.19
N ILE A 43 -7.20 -14.74 28.95
CA ILE A 43 -7.23 -13.29 29.10
C ILE A 43 -8.12 -12.64 28.02
N VAL A 44 -8.02 -13.11 26.77
CA VAL A 44 -8.89 -12.68 25.67
C VAL A 44 -10.35 -13.05 25.95
N GLY A 45 -10.61 -14.24 26.50
CA GLY A 45 -11.97 -14.72 26.84
C GLY A 45 -12.73 -13.85 27.86
N ILE A 46 -12.02 -13.25 28.82
CA ILE A 46 -12.61 -12.37 29.84
C ILE A 46 -12.86 -10.95 29.26
N ALA A 47 -11.97 -10.47 28.38
CA ALA A 47 -12.14 -9.19 27.68
C ALA A 47 -13.26 -9.25 26.62
N THR A 48 -13.41 -10.37 25.90
CA THR A 48 -14.50 -10.57 24.92
C THR A 48 -15.88 -10.63 25.57
N ALA A 49 -16.01 -11.14 26.79
CA ALA A 49 -17.28 -11.16 27.53
C ALA A 49 -17.78 -9.74 27.88
N LYS A 50 -16.88 -8.76 28.05
CA LYS A 50 -17.23 -7.35 28.31
C LYS A 50 -17.37 -6.52 27.02
N ALA A 51 -16.61 -6.87 25.97
CA ALA A 51 -16.74 -6.30 24.63
C ALA A 51 -18.04 -6.71 23.90
N ALA A 52 -18.74 -7.73 24.39
CA ALA A 52 -20.02 -8.22 23.85
C ALA A 52 -21.17 -7.19 23.85
N ARG A 53 -20.96 -5.95 24.34
CA ARG A 53 -22.00 -4.92 24.45
C ARG A 53 -22.15 -3.96 23.25
N ALA A 54 -21.34 -4.06 22.18
CA ALA A 54 -21.54 -3.24 20.97
C ALA A 54 -21.21 -4.02 19.68
N LYS A 55 -22.24 -4.64 19.07
CA LYS A 55 -22.10 -5.55 17.91
C LYS A 55 -21.97 -4.82 16.56
N GLY A 56 -21.20 -3.73 16.49
CA GLY A 56 -20.97 -2.97 15.25
C GLY A 56 -20.16 -1.70 15.43
N LEU A 57 -19.70 -1.12 14.32
CA LEU A 57 -19.00 0.17 14.27
C LEU A 57 -19.85 1.29 14.91
N PRO A 58 -19.23 2.26 15.61
CA PRO A 58 -19.97 3.32 16.27
C PRO A 58 -20.75 4.15 15.25
N PRO A 59 -22.04 4.45 15.52
CA PRO A 59 -22.82 5.27 14.63
C PRO A 59 -22.27 6.70 14.62
N ARG A 60 -22.47 7.40 13.50
CA ARG A 60 -22.21 8.84 13.42
C ARG A 60 -23.02 9.58 14.50
N PRO A 61 -22.37 10.33 15.42
CA PRO A 61 -23.07 11.00 16.52
C PRO A 61 -23.79 12.27 16.05
N ALA A 62 -23.20 12.97 15.09
CA ALA A 62 -23.69 14.17 14.44
C ALA A 62 -22.84 14.46 13.20
N TYR A 63 -23.22 15.47 12.45
CA TYR A 63 -22.34 16.11 11.47
C TYR A 63 -21.69 17.35 12.11
N GLY A 64 -20.46 17.66 11.70
CA GLY A 64 -19.78 18.86 12.17
C GLY A 64 -20.50 20.13 11.70
N THR A 65 -20.40 21.17 12.52
CA THR A 65 -21.03 22.47 12.36
C THR A 65 -20.04 23.63 12.36
N ARG A 66 -18.79 23.41 12.80
CA ARG A 66 -17.76 24.44 12.85
C ARG A 66 -17.09 24.69 11.50
N GLY A 67 -16.60 25.92 11.32
CA GLY A 67 -15.88 26.38 10.14
C GLY A 67 -16.76 27.05 9.09
N ASP A 68 -16.13 27.75 8.16
CA ASP A 68 -16.82 28.47 7.10
C ASP A 68 -17.36 27.49 6.05
N SER A 69 -18.64 27.59 5.72
CA SER A 69 -19.24 26.70 4.71
C SER A 69 -18.68 26.99 3.32
N VAL A 70 -18.33 25.93 2.60
CA VAL A 70 -17.81 26.01 1.23
C VAL A 70 -18.49 25.01 0.31
N ALA A 71 -18.66 25.40 -0.95
CA ALA A 71 -19.15 24.52 -2.00
C ALA A 71 -17.97 23.93 -2.79
N LEU A 72 -17.98 22.61 -2.96
CA LEU A 72 -16.92 21.86 -3.62
C LEU A 72 -17.55 20.95 -4.69
N TRP A 73 -16.85 20.71 -5.78
CA TRP A 73 -17.05 19.53 -6.60
C TRP A 73 -16.28 18.35 -6.00
N THR A 74 -16.80 17.16 -6.17
CA THR A 74 -16.09 15.91 -5.89
C THR A 74 -15.85 15.17 -7.19
N ASN A 75 -14.86 14.30 -7.22
CA ASN A 75 -14.63 13.42 -8.37
C ASN A 75 -15.59 12.21 -8.41
N TYR A 76 -16.79 12.37 -7.86
CA TYR A 76 -17.85 11.38 -7.83
C TYR A 76 -18.91 11.76 -8.86
N VAL A 77 -19.54 10.76 -9.47
CA VAL A 77 -20.70 10.89 -10.36
C VAL A 77 -21.86 10.16 -9.70
N ALA A 78 -23.04 10.78 -9.65
CA ALA A 78 -24.22 10.15 -9.06
C ALA A 78 -24.71 9.00 -9.94
N LEU A 79 -25.21 7.94 -9.31
CA LEU A 79 -25.96 6.86 -9.96
C LEU A 79 -27.40 6.91 -9.49
N ASP A 80 -28.34 6.72 -10.42
CA ASP A 80 -29.78 6.66 -10.15
C ASP A 80 -30.41 5.41 -10.78
N PRO A 81 -30.01 4.21 -10.32
CA PRO A 81 -30.48 2.96 -10.90
C PRO A 81 -31.98 2.80 -10.68
N GLU A 82 -32.68 2.21 -11.65
CA GLU A 82 -34.11 1.93 -11.52
C GLU A 82 -34.40 1.00 -10.34
N ARG A 83 -35.47 1.26 -9.59
CA ARG A 83 -35.82 0.47 -8.38
C ARG A 83 -36.15 -1.00 -8.69
N ASN A 84 -36.75 -1.25 -9.84
CA ASN A 84 -37.11 -2.58 -10.36
C ASN A 84 -35.93 -3.31 -11.01
N LEU A 85 -34.72 -2.71 -11.05
CA LEU A 85 -33.55 -3.38 -11.60
C LEU A 85 -33.14 -4.57 -10.72
N VAL A 86 -32.93 -5.72 -11.37
CA VAL A 86 -32.58 -6.99 -10.73
C VAL A 86 -31.34 -7.56 -11.41
N PHE A 87 -30.42 -8.11 -10.62
CA PHE A 87 -29.24 -8.80 -11.12
C PHE A 87 -29.21 -10.27 -10.65
N TYR A 88 -29.00 -11.17 -11.59
CA TYR A 88 -28.73 -12.59 -11.34
C TYR A 88 -27.24 -12.87 -11.51
N ARG A 89 -26.64 -13.54 -10.53
CA ARG A 89 -25.22 -13.88 -10.53
C ARG A 89 -25.01 -15.37 -10.84
N TYR A 90 -23.96 -15.66 -11.60
CA TYR A 90 -23.52 -17.01 -11.92
C TYR A 90 -22.00 -17.15 -11.71
N ILE A 91 -21.58 -18.29 -11.16
CA ILE A 91 -20.18 -18.72 -11.03
C ILE A 91 -19.78 -19.47 -12.31
N VAL A 92 -18.66 -19.08 -12.92
CA VAL A 92 -18.15 -19.62 -14.18
C VAL A 92 -17.02 -20.63 -13.93
N ASP A 93 -17.36 -21.90 -14.06
CA ASP A 93 -16.43 -23.02 -13.97
C ASP A 93 -15.95 -23.42 -15.38
N ILE A 94 -14.63 -23.42 -15.60
CA ILE A 94 -14.03 -23.76 -16.90
C ILE A 94 -13.09 -24.95 -16.72
N THR A 95 -13.36 -26.02 -17.44
CA THR A 95 -12.57 -27.27 -17.40
C THR A 95 -12.13 -27.67 -18.80
N LYS A 96 -10.87 -28.09 -18.97
CA LYS A 96 -10.35 -28.55 -20.26
C LYS A 96 -10.87 -29.96 -20.55
N VAL A 97 -11.46 -30.17 -21.72
CA VAL A 97 -11.87 -31.50 -22.17
C VAL A 97 -10.64 -32.26 -22.65
N LYS A 98 -10.37 -33.44 -22.04
CA LYS A 98 -9.35 -34.37 -22.54
C LYS A 98 -10.04 -35.42 -23.39
N TYR A 99 -9.61 -35.58 -24.64
CA TYR A 99 -10.04 -36.69 -25.47
C TYR A 99 -9.28 -37.96 -25.06
N GLN A 100 -10.00 -39.03 -24.75
CA GLN A 100 -9.45 -40.39 -24.80
C GLN A 100 -10.05 -41.06 -26.04
N ASN A 101 -9.20 -41.38 -27.02
CA ASN A 101 -9.45 -42.47 -27.95
C ASN A 101 -8.12 -42.95 -28.52
N ALA A 102 -7.96 -44.28 -28.61
CA ALA A 102 -6.74 -44.97 -28.99
C ALA A 102 -6.37 -44.85 -30.49
N ALA A 103 -7.04 -44.01 -31.27
CA ALA A 103 -6.82 -43.90 -32.72
C ALA A 103 -6.77 -42.47 -33.28
N GLY A 104 -6.83 -41.42 -32.46
CA GLY A 104 -6.52 -40.05 -32.91
C GLY A 104 -7.39 -39.44 -34.03
N GLN A 105 -8.60 -39.97 -34.31
CA GLN A 105 -9.57 -39.34 -35.22
C GLN A 105 -10.72 -38.68 -34.45
N LEU A 106 -11.20 -37.53 -34.95
CA LEU A 106 -12.37 -36.80 -34.40
C LEU A 106 -13.67 -37.57 -34.72
N PRO A 107 -14.61 -37.74 -33.76
CA PRO A 107 -15.94 -38.25 -34.07
C PRO A 107 -16.78 -37.19 -34.81
N ALA A 108 -17.63 -37.66 -35.73
CA ALA A 108 -18.37 -36.83 -36.69
C ALA A 108 -19.67 -36.20 -36.14
N GLN A 109 -20.16 -36.59 -34.95
CA GLN A 109 -21.38 -36.02 -34.35
C GLN A 109 -21.24 -35.78 -32.84
N LEU A 110 -21.89 -34.72 -32.36
CA LEU A 110 -21.66 -34.07 -31.07
C LEU A 110 -22.54 -34.57 -29.90
N ASP A 111 -23.52 -35.44 -30.17
CA ASP A 111 -24.59 -35.76 -29.19
C ASP A 111 -24.32 -36.98 -28.30
N ALA A 112 -23.22 -37.70 -28.50
CA ALA A 112 -22.91 -38.95 -27.80
C ALA A 112 -21.85 -38.81 -26.69
N VAL A 113 -21.88 -37.71 -25.92
CA VAL A 113 -21.14 -37.64 -24.65
C VAL A 113 -22.14 -37.76 -23.50
N THR A 114 -22.55 -38.98 -23.20
CA THR A 114 -23.26 -39.30 -21.95
C THR A 114 -22.31 -39.07 -20.77
N LEU A 115 -22.69 -38.16 -19.88
CA LEU A 115 -22.09 -38.00 -18.57
C LEU A 115 -23.11 -38.47 -17.54
N ASP A 116 -22.71 -39.44 -16.72
CA ASP A 116 -23.52 -40.04 -15.68
C ASP A 116 -24.06 -38.98 -14.69
N PRO A 117 -25.37 -38.90 -14.43
CA PRO A 117 -25.96 -37.94 -13.50
C PRO A 117 -26.30 -38.64 -12.16
N SER A 118 -25.32 -39.05 -11.37
CA SER A 118 -25.58 -39.43 -9.97
C SER A 118 -24.30 -39.43 -9.12
N GLY A 119 -24.23 -38.48 -8.19
CA GLY A 119 -23.38 -38.60 -7.02
C GLY A 119 -24.27 -38.96 -5.84
N SER A 120 -24.39 -40.24 -5.52
CA SER A 120 -24.95 -40.70 -4.26
C SER A 120 -23.92 -41.57 -3.53
N ASP A 121 -23.82 -41.33 -2.23
CA ASP A 121 -22.97 -42.02 -1.27
C ASP A 121 -23.05 -43.56 -1.36
N ALA A 122 -21.90 -44.24 -1.26
CA ALA A 122 -21.67 -45.37 -0.35
C ALA A 122 -20.32 -46.08 -0.59
N THR A 123 -19.79 -46.57 0.52
CA THR A 123 -18.62 -47.42 0.77
C THR A 123 -18.53 -48.68 -0.11
N GLY A 124 -17.33 -49.04 -0.58
CA GLY A 124 -17.07 -50.37 -1.13
C GLY A 124 -15.74 -50.50 -1.89
N SER A 125 -14.87 -51.39 -1.42
CA SER A 125 -13.60 -51.79 -2.03
C SER A 125 -13.77 -52.54 -3.35
N GLY A 126 -13.01 -52.17 -4.39
CA GLY A 126 -12.86 -52.98 -5.60
C GLY A 126 -12.36 -52.16 -6.80
N GLY A 127 -11.17 -52.49 -7.30
CA GLY A 127 -10.46 -51.70 -8.31
C GLY A 127 -11.13 -51.64 -9.68
N THR A 128 -11.28 -50.43 -10.21
CA THR A 128 -11.39 -50.12 -11.64
C THR A 128 -10.80 -48.72 -11.89
N LYS A 129 -10.07 -48.56 -13.00
CA LYS A 129 -9.25 -47.38 -13.31
C LYS A 129 -10.14 -46.15 -13.60
N ASN A 130 -10.28 -45.27 -12.60
CA ASN A 130 -10.98 -43.98 -12.74
C ASN A 130 -10.26 -43.00 -13.66
N ALA A 131 -11.02 -42.40 -14.59
CA ALA A 131 -10.61 -41.27 -15.40
C ALA A 131 -10.29 -40.06 -14.50
N SER A 132 -9.05 -39.56 -14.54
CA SER A 132 -8.66 -38.38 -13.75
C SER A 132 -8.93 -37.07 -14.48
N THR A 133 -10.00 -36.40 -14.06
CA THR A 133 -10.30 -35.01 -14.43
C THR A 133 -9.32 -34.09 -13.70
N THR A 134 -8.25 -33.67 -14.36
CA THR A 134 -7.31 -32.70 -13.77
C THR A 134 -7.91 -31.29 -13.94
N GLN A 135 -8.30 -30.64 -12.83
CA GLN A 135 -8.69 -29.23 -12.80
C GLN A 135 -7.47 -28.35 -13.13
N ASN A 136 -7.13 -28.24 -14.41
CA ASN A 136 -6.08 -27.33 -14.84
C ASN A 136 -6.69 -25.94 -14.99
N LYS A 137 -6.61 -25.11 -13.94
CA LYS A 137 -6.97 -23.69 -13.98
C LYS A 137 -6.02 -23.01 -14.98
N GLY A 138 -6.47 -22.80 -16.22
CA GLY A 138 -5.69 -22.11 -17.24
C GLY A 138 -5.23 -20.71 -16.80
N SER A 139 -4.20 -20.16 -17.44
CA SER A 139 -3.72 -18.79 -17.17
C SER A 139 -4.87 -17.78 -17.27
N GLY A 140 -4.86 -16.74 -16.42
CA GLY A 140 -6.00 -15.81 -16.29
C GLY A 140 -6.46 -15.17 -17.60
N MET A 141 -5.54 -14.87 -18.52
CA MET A 141 -5.90 -14.32 -19.83
C MET A 141 -6.57 -15.34 -20.76
N LYS A 142 -6.19 -16.61 -20.66
CA LYS A 142 -6.84 -17.70 -21.42
C LYS A 142 -8.29 -17.87 -20.99
N ARG A 143 -8.55 -17.85 -19.67
CA ARG A 143 -9.92 -17.86 -19.13
C ARG A 143 -10.74 -16.67 -19.65
N ALA A 144 -10.18 -15.47 -19.64
CA ALA A 144 -10.85 -14.28 -20.15
C ALA A 144 -11.25 -14.40 -21.63
N HIS A 145 -10.40 -14.95 -22.50
CA HIS A 145 -10.78 -15.17 -23.91
C HIS A 145 -11.87 -16.23 -24.07
N ILE A 146 -11.83 -17.31 -23.28
CA ILE A 146 -12.89 -18.34 -23.30
C ILE A 146 -14.24 -17.71 -22.90
N ILE A 147 -14.23 -16.84 -21.89
CA ILE A 147 -15.46 -16.14 -21.45
C ILE A 147 -15.90 -15.12 -22.52
N ALA A 148 -14.98 -14.38 -23.15
CA ALA A 148 -15.34 -13.48 -24.25
C ALA A 148 -16.01 -14.24 -25.40
N GLN A 149 -15.42 -15.37 -25.83
CA GLN A 149 -15.99 -16.24 -26.85
C GLN A 149 -17.35 -16.82 -26.43
N LEU A 150 -17.52 -17.17 -25.15
CA LEU A 150 -18.81 -17.62 -24.60
C LEU A 150 -19.89 -16.55 -24.78
N LEU A 151 -19.57 -15.28 -24.50
CA LEU A 151 -20.50 -14.15 -24.66
C LEU A 151 -20.86 -13.90 -26.13
N ASP A 152 -19.96 -14.19 -27.07
CA ASP A 152 -20.19 -13.94 -28.51
C ASP A 152 -20.88 -15.12 -29.25
N GLU A 153 -20.75 -16.34 -28.72
CA GLU A 153 -21.21 -17.57 -29.40
C GLU A 153 -22.47 -18.19 -28.78
N TRP A 154 -22.73 -17.97 -27.50
CA TRP A 154 -23.89 -18.56 -26.86
C TRP A 154 -25.14 -17.72 -27.07
N GLU A 155 -26.03 -18.15 -27.97
CA GLU A 155 -27.23 -17.41 -28.41
C GLU A 155 -27.95 -16.63 -27.30
N GLU A 156 -28.30 -17.27 -26.18
CA GLU A 156 -28.95 -16.62 -25.04
C GLU A 156 -28.09 -15.49 -24.43
N LEU A 157 -26.79 -15.74 -24.22
CA LEU A 157 -25.86 -14.72 -23.72
C LEU A 157 -25.49 -13.68 -24.77
N LYS A 158 -25.47 -14.05 -26.05
CA LYS A 158 -25.08 -13.20 -27.17
C LYS A 158 -26.10 -12.11 -27.39
N ALA A 159 -27.38 -12.47 -27.48
CA ALA A 159 -28.47 -11.51 -27.59
C ALA A 159 -28.46 -10.56 -26.38
N ALA A 160 -28.40 -11.13 -25.17
CA ALA A 160 -28.36 -10.34 -23.95
C ALA A 160 -27.08 -9.48 -23.83
N HIS A 161 -25.92 -9.92 -24.33
CA HIS A 161 -24.69 -9.15 -24.35
C HIS A 161 -24.78 -7.96 -25.32
N GLN A 162 -25.33 -8.18 -26.52
CA GLN A 162 -25.58 -7.14 -27.51
C GLN A 162 -26.59 -6.09 -27.02
N GLU A 163 -27.59 -6.51 -26.25
CA GLU A 163 -28.57 -5.62 -25.58
C GLU A 163 -28.04 -4.96 -24.30
N GLY A 164 -26.84 -5.32 -23.83
CA GLY A 164 -26.26 -4.76 -22.61
C GLY A 164 -26.73 -5.34 -21.30
N LYS A 165 -27.38 -6.50 -21.33
CA LYS A 165 -27.98 -7.16 -20.18
C LYS A 165 -27.07 -8.18 -19.51
N VAL A 166 -25.80 -8.30 -19.92
CA VAL A 166 -24.82 -9.26 -19.37
C VAL A 166 -23.47 -8.61 -19.07
N ALA A 167 -22.90 -8.89 -17.89
CA ALA A 167 -21.55 -8.46 -17.52
C ALA A 167 -20.72 -9.61 -16.94
N SER A 168 -19.39 -9.58 -17.13
CA SER A 168 -18.49 -10.55 -16.52
C SER A 168 -17.23 -9.89 -15.99
N ASP A 169 -16.67 -10.49 -14.93
CA ASP A 169 -15.34 -10.12 -14.49
C ASP A 169 -14.22 -10.72 -15.38
N TYR A 170 -14.60 -11.55 -16.37
CA TYR A 170 -13.74 -12.32 -17.27
C TYR A 170 -12.81 -13.29 -16.54
N ARG A 171 -13.24 -13.80 -15.37
CA ARG A 171 -12.50 -14.81 -14.59
C ARG A 171 -13.39 -15.94 -14.14
N ASP A 172 -14.39 -15.64 -13.32
CA ASP A 172 -15.21 -16.62 -12.60
C ASP A 172 -16.63 -16.11 -12.29
N THR A 173 -16.98 -14.86 -12.61
CA THR A 173 -18.28 -14.30 -12.30
C THR A 173 -18.96 -13.76 -13.55
N LEU A 174 -20.22 -14.14 -13.74
CA LEU A 174 -21.14 -13.63 -14.77
C LEU A 174 -22.37 -13.04 -14.07
N ILE A 175 -22.88 -11.91 -14.58
CA ILE A 175 -24.04 -11.21 -14.06
C ILE A 175 -24.97 -10.92 -15.22
N THR A 176 -26.27 -11.09 -15.01
CA THR A 176 -27.30 -10.86 -16.02
C THR A 176 -28.48 -10.08 -15.40
N MET A 177 -29.21 -9.31 -16.21
CA MET A 177 -30.43 -8.62 -15.76
C MET A 177 -31.67 -9.53 -15.77
N GLU A 178 -31.62 -10.60 -16.56
CA GLU A 178 -32.69 -11.58 -16.72
C GLU A 178 -32.16 -12.96 -16.36
N ARG A 179 -32.96 -13.77 -15.68
CA ARG A 179 -32.53 -15.11 -15.27
C ARG A 179 -32.33 -15.99 -16.50
N LEU A 180 -31.18 -16.65 -16.59
CA LEU A 180 -30.91 -17.63 -17.64
C LEU A 180 -31.85 -18.82 -17.53
N SER A 181 -32.24 -19.37 -18.68
CA SER A 181 -33.09 -20.56 -18.75
C SER A 181 -32.37 -21.80 -18.21
N ASP A 182 -33.07 -22.58 -17.38
CA ASP A 182 -32.53 -23.73 -16.63
C ASP A 182 -31.95 -24.84 -17.55
N LYS A 183 -32.31 -24.84 -18.83
CA LYS A 183 -31.95 -25.88 -19.81
C LYS A 183 -30.49 -25.84 -20.29
N SER A 184 -29.72 -24.77 -20.00
CA SER A 184 -28.39 -24.63 -20.60
C SER A 184 -27.27 -24.09 -19.71
N LEU A 185 -27.27 -24.35 -18.39
CA LEU A 185 -26.16 -24.00 -17.49
C LEU A 185 -24.80 -24.69 -17.79
N MET A 186 -24.70 -25.42 -18.90
CA MET A 186 -23.55 -26.22 -19.33
C MET A 186 -23.32 -26.06 -20.83
N ARG A 187 -22.12 -25.64 -21.25
CA ARG A 187 -21.75 -25.53 -22.67
C ARG A 187 -20.31 -25.94 -22.93
N VAL A 188 -20.05 -26.63 -24.05
CA VAL A 188 -18.70 -26.92 -24.52
C VAL A 188 -18.28 -25.85 -25.54
N VAL A 189 -17.29 -25.04 -25.19
CA VAL A 189 -16.69 -24.00 -26.04
C VAL A 189 -15.42 -24.56 -26.67
N THR A 190 -15.28 -24.40 -27.99
CA THR A 190 -14.04 -24.76 -28.69
C THR A 190 -13.13 -23.54 -28.76
N PHE A 191 -12.07 -23.53 -27.94
CA PHE A 191 -11.11 -22.44 -27.93
C PHE A 191 -10.03 -22.65 -29.00
N CYS A 192 -10.06 -21.81 -30.04
CA CYS A 192 -9.04 -21.78 -31.08
C CYS A 192 -7.93 -20.80 -30.68
N HIS A 193 -6.72 -21.30 -30.52
CA HIS A 193 -5.58 -20.51 -30.04
C HIS A 193 -5.06 -19.60 -31.17
N ALA A 194 -5.16 -18.28 -31.02
CA ALA A 194 -4.43 -17.34 -31.91
C ALA A 194 -2.90 -17.42 -31.74
N THR A 195 -2.40 -18.24 -30.81
CA THR A 195 -1.01 -18.23 -30.33
C THR A 195 -0.28 -19.57 -30.44
N SER A 196 -0.85 -20.57 -31.13
CA SER A 196 -0.16 -21.84 -31.46
C SER A 196 -0.75 -22.55 -32.68
N ASP A 197 0.11 -22.85 -33.64
CA ASP A 197 0.19 -24.10 -34.40
C ASP A 197 -1.00 -25.10 -34.17
N TRP A 198 -2.11 -24.86 -34.88
CA TRP A 198 -3.18 -25.78 -35.30
C TRP A 198 -3.91 -26.67 -34.27
N ARG A 199 -3.78 -26.47 -32.96
CA ARG A 199 -4.55 -27.27 -31.97
C ARG A 199 -5.71 -26.50 -31.37
N ALA A 200 -6.91 -26.71 -31.91
CA ALA A 200 -8.15 -26.33 -31.24
C ALA A 200 -8.28 -27.12 -29.92
N GLU A 201 -8.47 -26.41 -28.79
CA GLU A 201 -8.68 -27.03 -27.49
C GLU A 201 -10.14 -26.86 -27.08
N LYS A 202 -10.83 -27.94 -26.70
CA LYS A 202 -12.21 -27.83 -26.19
C LYS A 202 -12.23 -27.65 -24.68
N TYR A 203 -13.14 -26.79 -24.24
CA TYR A 203 -13.36 -26.43 -22.84
C TYR A 203 -14.83 -26.61 -22.50
N LYS A 204 -15.12 -27.29 -21.39
CA LYS A 204 -16.45 -27.34 -20.79
C LYS A 204 -16.59 -26.15 -19.85
N VAL A 205 -17.54 -25.29 -20.14
CA VAL A 205 -17.93 -24.12 -19.34
C VAL A 205 -19.25 -24.42 -18.66
N VAL A 206 -19.30 -24.17 -17.36
CA VAL A 206 -20.45 -24.42 -16.49
C VAL A 206 -20.79 -23.13 -15.78
N LEU A 207 -22.05 -22.72 -15.85
CA LEU A 207 -22.59 -21.61 -15.08
C LEU A 207 -23.38 -22.17 -13.90
N LYS A 208 -23.10 -21.71 -12.69
CA LYS A 208 -23.84 -22.13 -11.49
C LYS A 208 -24.41 -20.93 -10.78
N GLU A 209 -25.69 -20.96 -10.43
CA GLU A 209 -26.22 -19.99 -9.48
C GLU A 209 -25.58 -20.24 -8.11
N PRO A 210 -25.16 -19.18 -7.38
CA PRO A 210 -24.68 -19.33 -6.02
C PRO A 210 -25.83 -19.80 -5.12
N GLU A 211 -25.53 -20.70 -4.18
CA GLU A 211 -26.50 -21.25 -3.21
C GLU A 211 -26.97 -20.24 -2.14
N ASP A 212 -26.63 -18.94 -2.28
CA ASP A 212 -27.00 -17.92 -1.32
C ASP A 212 -28.38 -17.31 -1.57
N THR A 213 -29.03 -16.87 -0.49
CA THR A 213 -30.36 -16.24 -0.54
C THR A 213 -30.35 -14.83 -1.14
N THR A 214 -29.17 -14.31 -1.51
CA THR A 214 -29.02 -12.96 -2.08
C THR A 214 -29.06 -12.94 -3.61
N ASN A 215 -29.32 -14.07 -4.24
CA ASN A 215 -29.58 -14.18 -5.67
C ASN A 215 -31.09 -14.43 -5.91
N PRO A 216 -31.82 -13.52 -6.58
CA PRO A 216 -31.33 -12.33 -7.28
C PRO A 216 -31.08 -11.12 -6.36
N LEU A 217 -30.14 -10.25 -6.78
CA LEU A 217 -29.87 -8.97 -6.13
C LEU A 217 -30.84 -7.90 -6.66
N LYS A 218 -31.68 -7.34 -5.78
CA LYS A 218 -32.66 -6.31 -6.14
C LYS A 218 -32.14 -4.92 -5.79
N MET A 219 -32.17 -3.99 -6.75
CA MET A 219 -31.72 -2.63 -6.50
C MET A 219 -32.62 -1.88 -5.51
N SER A 220 -33.89 -2.25 -5.39
CA SER A 220 -34.80 -1.78 -4.33
C SER A 220 -34.19 -1.94 -2.94
N ASP A 221 -33.62 -3.12 -2.63
CA ASP A 221 -33.11 -3.44 -1.30
C ASP A 221 -31.88 -2.58 -0.96
N LEU A 222 -31.04 -2.31 -1.95
CA LEU A 222 -29.91 -1.38 -1.81
C LEU A 222 -30.40 0.05 -1.58
N LEU A 223 -31.34 0.53 -2.38
CA LEU A 223 -31.85 1.90 -2.28
C LEU A 223 -32.57 2.12 -0.94
N ASP A 224 -33.33 1.14 -0.47
CA ASP A 224 -33.98 1.16 0.85
C ASP A 224 -32.94 1.12 1.97
N TYR A 225 -31.88 0.31 1.85
CA TYR A 225 -30.75 0.33 2.79
C TYR A 225 -30.06 1.70 2.84
N LEU A 226 -29.80 2.31 1.68
CA LEU A 226 -29.17 3.63 1.60
C LEU A 226 -30.08 4.75 2.07
N GLY A 227 -31.40 4.61 1.96
CA GLY A 227 -32.38 5.58 2.49
C GLY A 227 -32.69 5.39 3.98
N SER A 228 -32.33 4.26 4.57
CA SER A 228 -32.63 3.95 5.96
C SER A 228 -31.88 4.84 6.96
N SER A 229 -32.54 5.22 8.06
CA SER A 229 -31.90 5.91 9.18
C SER A 229 -31.06 5.01 10.09
N ARG A 230 -31.15 3.68 9.92
CA ARG A 230 -30.39 2.68 10.71
C ARG A 230 -29.75 1.62 9.80
N PRO A 231 -28.54 1.14 10.12
CA PRO A 231 -27.91 0.08 9.34
C PRO A 231 -28.72 -1.23 9.51
N ALA A 232 -29.17 -1.82 8.40
CA ALA A 232 -29.80 -3.13 8.43
C ALA A 232 -28.75 -4.21 8.76
N LYS A 233 -28.97 -5.00 9.82
CA LYS A 233 -28.07 -6.10 10.19
C LYS A 233 -28.04 -7.15 9.09
N GLY A 234 -26.85 -7.58 8.68
CA GLY A 234 -26.67 -8.64 7.68
C GLY A 234 -26.83 -8.18 6.23
N PHE A 235 -27.07 -6.90 5.95
CA PHE A 235 -27.13 -6.39 4.57
C PHE A 235 -25.77 -6.53 3.88
N GLN A 236 -25.73 -7.22 2.73
CA GLN A 236 -24.49 -7.53 2.03
C GLN A 236 -24.00 -6.37 1.14
N LYS A 237 -23.69 -5.21 1.75
CA LYS A 237 -23.17 -4.01 1.04
C LYS A 237 -21.97 -4.33 0.13
N ALA A 238 -21.07 -5.19 0.59
CA ALA A 238 -19.87 -5.58 -0.17
C ALA A 238 -20.22 -6.32 -1.48
N LEU A 239 -21.26 -7.14 -1.45
CA LEU A 239 -21.74 -7.90 -2.61
C LEU A 239 -22.34 -6.98 -3.69
N TYR A 240 -23.21 -6.05 -3.30
CA TYR A 240 -23.72 -5.01 -4.21
C TYR A 240 -22.58 -4.19 -4.82
N SER A 241 -21.59 -3.80 -4.02
CA SER A 241 -20.40 -3.10 -4.53
C SER A 241 -19.65 -3.94 -5.57
N GLN A 242 -19.44 -5.23 -5.33
CA GLN A 242 -18.77 -6.13 -6.26
C GLN A 242 -19.53 -6.24 -7.59
N VAL A 243 -20.83 -6.52 -7.54
CA VAL A 243 -21.71 -6.68 -8.72
C VAL A 243 -21.72 -5.42 -9.56
N LEU A 244 -21.98 -4.26 -8.95
CA LEU A 244 -22.01 -2.98 -9.67
C LEU A 244 -20.63 -2.58 -10.22
N ASN A 245 -19.53 -2.94 -9.55
CA ASN A 245 -18.17 -2.71 -10.08
C ASN A 245 -17.84 -3.60 -11.28
N ILE A 246 -18.33 -4.84 -11.32
CA ILE A 246 -18.21 -5.71 -12.50
C ILE A 246 -19.01 -5.09 -13.64
N TRP A 247 -20.25 -4.69 -13.37
CA TRP A 247 -21.15 -4.07 -14.33
C TRP A 247 -20.57 -2.79 -14.95
N LEU A 248 -20.08 -1.86 -14.12
CA LEU A 248 -19.42 -0.62 -14.54
C LEU A 248 -18.23 -0.85 -15.48
N ARG A 249 -17.53 -1.99 -15.33
CA ARG A 249 -16.30 -2.27 -16.09
C ARG A 249 -16.53 -3.11 -17.34
N GLN A 250 -17.75 -3.57 -17.56
CA GLN A 250 -18.05 -4.42 -18.70
C GLN A 250 -17.62 -3.75 -20.00
N PHE A 251 -18.02 -2.49 -20.21
CA PHE A 251 -17.64 -1.69 -21.39
C PHE A 251 -16.12 -1.71 -21.66
N SER A 252 -15.30 -1.24 -20.70
CA SER A 252 -13.85 -1.15 -20.92
C SER A 252 -13.19 -2.51 -21.11
N LYS A 253 -13.70 -3.57 -20.47
CA LYS A 253 -13.14 -4.92 -20.63
C LYS A 253 -13.53 -5.53 -21.97
N SER A 254 -14.78 -5.39 -22.41
CA SER A 254 -15.23 -5.85 -23.73
C SER A 254 -14.46 -5.15 -24.83
N PHE A 255 -14.26 -3.82 -24.71
CA PHE A 255 -13.45 -3.04 -25.65
C PHE A 255 -12.00 -3.55 -25.70
N GLN A 256 -11.34 -3.76 -24.54
CA GLN A 256 -9.99 -4.34 -24.51
C GLN A 256 -9.93 -5.73 -25.17
N MET A 257 -10.97 -6.57 -25.02
CA MET A 257 -10.99 -7.89 -25.65
C MET A 257 -11.14 -7.78 -27.18
N ALA A 258 -11.93 -6.81 -27.66
CA ALA A 258 -12.16 -6.57 -29.08
C ALA A 258 -10.93 -5.93 -29.77
N ASP A 259 -10.36 -4.88 -29.15
CA ASP A 259 -9.14 -4.21 -29.62
C ASP A 259 -8.13 -3.97 -28.48
N PRO A 260 -7.22 -4.93 -28.24
CA PRO A 260 -6.18 -4.81 -27.21
C PRO A 260 -5.12 -3.73 -27.48
N SER A 261 -5.11 -3.11 -28.68
CA SER A 261 -4.11 -2.12 -29.06
C SER A 261 -4.51 -0.69 -28.70
N GLU A 262 -5.80 -0.45 -28.50
CA GLU A 262 -6.38 0.87 -28.21
C GLU A 262 -6.61 1.10 -26.70
N GLN A 263 -6.88 0.06 -25.91
CA GLN A 263 -7.17 0.20 -24.48
C GLN A 263 -6.57 -0.92 -23.61
N SER A 264 -6.20 -0.57 -22.37
CA SER A 264 -5.73 -1.53 -21.36
C SER A 264 -6.42 -1.32 -20.02
N VAL A 265 -6.96 -2.39 -19.44
CA VAL A 265 -7.60 -2.41 -18.12
C VAL A 265 -6.70 -3.15 -17.13
N VAL A 266 -6.28 -2.46 -16.07
CA VAL A 266 -5.41 -3.00 -15.02
C VAL A 266 -6.08 -2.79 -13.67
N GLY A 267 -6.70 -3.87 -13.17
CA GLY A 267 -7.48 -3.82 -11.94
C GLY A 267 -8.66 -2.87 -12.08
N SER A 268 -8.60 -1.74 -11.37
CA SER A 268 -9.64 -0.70 -11.32
C SER A 268 -9.37 0.51 -12.20
N LYS A 269 -8.42 0.39 -13.12
CA LYS A 269 -7.91 1.49 -13.91
C LYS A 269 -7.98 1.13 -15.39
N THR A 270 -8.42 2.09 -16.18
CA THR A 270 -8.59 1.96 -17.62
C THR A 270 -7.71 2.99 -18.32
N TYR A 271 -6.86 2.56 -19.26
CA TYR A 271 -5.87 3.40 -19.94
C TYR A 271 -6.14 3.38 -21.45
N ALA A 272 -6.22 4.56 -22.06
CA ALA A 272 -6.30 4.71 -23.51
C ALA A 272 -4.87 4.76 -24.08
N LEU A 273 -4.53 3.84 -24.99
CA LEU A 273 -3.14 3.55 -25.39
C LEU A 273 -2.65 4.41 -26.56
N ASP A 274 -3.55 4.81 -27.44
CA ASP A 274 -3.27 5.71 -28.57
C ASP A 274 -3.04 7.16 -28.15
N GLY A 275 -3.27 7.48 -26.87
CA GLY A 275 -3.21 8.84 -26.34
C GLY A 275 -4.27 9.76 -26.94
N ARG A 276 -5.23 9.27 -27.75
CA ARG A 276 -6.30 10.09 -28.32
C ARG A 276 -7.26 10.48 -27.23
N THR A 277 -6.99 11.66 -26.74
CA THR A 277 -7.95 12.53 -26.08
C THR A 277 -7.92 13.83 -26.87
N LYS A 278 -8.18 13.71 -28.19
CA LYS A 278 -8.28 14.83 -29.15
C LYS A 278 -9.57 15.66 -28.93
N LEU A 279 -10.04 15.78 -27.69
CA LEU A 279 -11.23 16.53 -27.31
C LEU A 279 -10.90 17.83 -26.58
N SER A 280 -9.64 18.04 -26.21
CA SER A 280 -9.22 19.29 -25.58
C SER A 280 -8.21 20.03 -26.44
N SER A 281 -8.55 21.27 -26.80
CA SER A 281 -7.67 22.23 -27.47
C SER A 281 -6.60 22.83 -26.53
N ASN A 282 -6.48 22.32 -25.29
CA ASN A 282 -5.53 22.82 -24.29
C ASN A 282 -4.19 22.05 -24.34
N PRO A 283 -3.05 22.70 -24.66
CA PRO A 283 -1.74 22.06 -24.71
C PRO A 283 -1.30 21.36 -23.41
N GLU A 284 -1.83 21.77 -22.25
CA GLU A 284 -1.52 21.10 -20.98
C GLU A 284 -2.28 19.77 -20.79
N THR A 285 -3.39 19.56 -21.50
CA THR A 285 -4.16 18.30 -21.49
C THR A 285 -3.66 17.27 -22.51
N GLU A 286 -2.81 17.68 -23.45
CA GLU A 286 -2.22 16.82 -24.50
C GLU A 286 -1.20 15.81 -23.97
N LYS A 287 -0.76 15.94 -22.70
CA LYS A 287 0.18 15.00 -22.05
C LYS A 287 -0.50 13.71 -21.57
N ALA A 288 -1.33 13.11 -22.43
CA ALA A 288 -1.99 11.83 -22.19
C ALA A 288 -1.01 10.64 -22.28
N LYS A 289 0.10 10.82 -23.02
CA LYS A 289 1.20 9.87 -23.14
C LYS A 289 2.54 10.63 -23.09
N GLY A 290 3.55 10.05 -22.44
CA GLY A 290 4.89 10.63 -22.42
C GLY A 290 5.97 9.59 -22.17
N ASP A 291 7.10 9.72 -22.86
CA ASP A 291 8.30 8.90 -22.62
C ASP A 291 8.92 9.30 -21.27
N VAL A 292 9.03 8.35 -20.34
CA VAL A 292 9.70 8.57 -19.03
C VAL A 292 11.16 8.12 -19.04
N GLY A 293 11.66 7.67 -20.19
CA GLY A 293 13.01 7.19 -20.42
C GLY A 293 13.15 5.68 -20.31
N GLU A 294 14.23 5.15 -20.89
CA GLU A 294 14.63 3.73 -20.79
C GLU A 294 13.54 2.75 -21.27
N SER A 295 12.87 3.10 -22.37
CA SER A 295 11.84 2.29 -23.06
C SER A 295 10.56 2.06 -22.26
N VAL A 296 10.21 3.01 -21.39
CA VAL A 296 8.98 3.00 -20.60
C VAL A 296 8.12 4.20 -20.98
N ASP A 297 6.89 3.93 -21.37
CA ASP A 297 5.87 4.94 -21.62
C ASP A 297 5.04 5.18 -20.36
N ALA A 298 4.77 6.44 -20.03
CA ALA A 298 3.74 6.81 -19.08
C ALA A 298 2.44 7.12 -19.82
N ILE A 299 1.37 6.41 -19.47
CA ILE A 299 0.05 6.55 -20.12
C ILE A 299 -0.97 6.98 -19.07
N ARG A 300 -1.75 8.00 -19.41
CA ARG A 300 -2.88 8.48 -18.61
C ARG A 300 -4.04 7.50 -18.70
N GLY A 301 -4.66 7.25 -17.56
CA GLY A 301 -5.87 6.46 -17.45
C GLY A 301 -6.78 6.99 -16.37
N TYR A 302 -7.85 6.25 -16.12
CA TYR A 302 -8.91 6.63 -15.20
C TYR A 302 -9.22 5.46 -14.28
N PHE A 303 -9.09 5.70 -12.99
CA PHE A 303 -9.62 4.83 -11.95
C PHE A 303 -11.14 4.98 -11.91
N SER A 304 -11.87 3.88 -11.79
CA SER A 304 -13.31 3.89 -11.52
C SER A 304 -13.73 2.84 -10.48
N SER A 305 -14.57 3.25 -9.54
CA SER A 305 -15.19 2.33 -8.57
C SER A 305 -16.53 2.82 -8.04
N ILE A 306 -17.46 1.89 -7.84
CA ILE A 306 -18.72 2.13 -7.15
C ILE A 306 -18.49 2.35 -5.66
N ARG A 307 -19.15 3.37 -5.10
CA ARG A 307 -19.14 3.72 -3.67
C ARG A 307 -20.56 4.07 -3.23
N PHE A 308 -20.83 3.87 -1.95
CA PHE A 308 -22.13 4.15 -1.36
C PHE A 308 -21.97 5.27 -0.32
N GLY A 309 -22.71 6.35 -0.51
CA GLY A 309 -22.79 7.47 0.44
C GLY A 309 -24.15 7.53 1.09
N ALA A 310 -24.47 8.66 1.71
CA ALA A 310 -25.79 8.91 2.27
C ALA A 310 -26.85 8.93 1.15
N ALA A 311 -27.87 8.07 1.25
CA ALA A 311 -29.01 7.96 0.33
C ALA A 311 -28.72 7.66 -1.15
N LYS A 312 -27.45 7.59 -1.59
CA LYS A 312 -27.08 7.46 -3.01
C LYS A 312 -25.88 6.55 -3.25
N ALA A 313 -25.90 5.91 -4.41
CA ALA A 313 -24.74 5.25 -4.99
C ALA A 313 -23.96 6.23 -5.89
N TRP A 314 -22.66 6.03 -5.99
CA TRP A 314 -21.75 6.93 -6.69
C TRP A 314 -20.70 6.15 -7.48
N ILE A 315 -20.27 6.69 -8.62
CA ILE A 315 -19.04 6.28 -9.29
C ILE A 315 -17.93 7.26 -8.90
N ASN A 316 -16.91 6.80 -8.19
CA ASN A 316 -15.68 7.56 -7.98
C ASN A 316 -14.78 7.40 -9.22
N VAL A 317 -14.47 8.51 -9.89
CA VAL A 317 -13.60 8.55 -11.08
C VAL A 317 -12.37 9.41 -10.80
N ASN A 318 -11.16 8.90 -11.02
CA ASN A 318 -9.94 9.66 -10.73
C ASN A 318 -8.86 9.47 -11.80
N VAL A 319 -8.19 10.54 -12.22
CA VAL A 319 -7.05 10.46 -13.15
C VAL A 319 -5.91 9.65 -12.52
N THR A 320 -5.29 8.78 -13.30
CA THR A 320 -4.12 7.98 -12.88
C THR A 320 -3.14 7.89 -14.04
N TYR A 321 -1.87 7.65 -13.74
CA TYR A 321 -0.86 7.34 -14.74
C TYR A 321 -0.28 5.97 -14.45
N GLY A 322 -0.03 5.20 -15.50
CA GLY A 322 0.58 3.88 -15.44
C GLY A 322 1.84 3.85 -16.30
N ALA A 323 2.82 3.08 -15.86
CA ALA A 323 4.00 2.77 -16.67
C ALA A 323 3.71 1.57 -17.56
N PHE A 324 4.06 1.67 -18.83
CA PHE A 324 3.83 0.65 -19.86
C PHE A 324 5.12 0.41 -20.64
N PHE A 325 5.27 -0.82 -21.14
CA PHE A 325 6.32 -1.10 -22.11
C PHE A 325 6.04 -0.31 -23.39
N GLU A 326 7.04 0.40 -23.89
CA GLU A 326 6.99 1.02 -25.22
C GLU A 326 6.86 -0.09 -26.28
N PRO A 327 5.88 -0.02 -27.20
CA PRO A 327 5.62 -1.07 -28.19
C PRO A 327 6.63 -1.02 -29.35
N LEU A 328 7.89 -1.34 -29.06
CA LEU A 328 8.99 -1.40 -30.02
C LEU A 328 9.35 -2.85 -30.37
N ALA A 329 10.09 -2.99 -31.47
CA ALA A 329 10.89 -4.19 -31.71
C ALA A 329 11.80 -4.45 -30.49
N LEU A 330 11.89 -5.70 -30.06
CA LEU A 330 12.46 -6.07 -28.76
C LEU A 330 13.96 -5.76 -28.69
N ASP A 331 14.67 -5.91 -29.81
CA ASP A 331 16.07 -5.48 -29.96
C ASP A 331 16.25 -3.97 -29.69
N LYS A 332 15.41 -3.13 -30.31
CA LYS A 332 15.41 -1.67 -30.10
C LYS A 332 15.02 -1.31 -28.67
N TRP A 333 14.04 -2.02 -28.11
CA TRP A 333 13.62 -1.84 -26.73
C TRP A 333 14.76 -2.12 -25.74
N VAL A 334 15.47 -3.24 -25.91
CA VAL A 334 16.63 -3.62 -25.06
C VAL A 334 17.76 -2.60 -25.17
N HIS A 335 18.01 -2.09 -26.38
CA HIS A 335 19.02 -1.05 -26.61
C HIS A 335 18.67 0.26 -25.90
N LYS A 336 17.45 0.77 -26.11
CA LYS A 336 16.97 2.02 -25.50
C LYS A 336 16.85 1.91 -23.96
N ALA A 337 16.57 0.71 -23.43
CA ALA A 337 16.55 0.44 -21.99
C ALA A 337 17.96 0.38 -21.37
N LYS A 338 19.04 0.32 -22.18
CA LYS A 338 20.44 0.21 -21.74
C LYS A 338 20.73 -1.04 -20.88
N LEU A 339 20.00 -2.13 -21.13
CA LEU A 339 20.08 -3.35 -20.32
C LEU A 339 20.84 -4.51 -21.00
N ARG A 340 21.44 -4.31 -22.19
CA ARG A 340 22.18 -5.38 -22.90
C ARG A 340 23.32 -5.98 -22.07
N GLY A 341 23.99 -5.17 -21.25
CA GLY A 341 25.08 -5.61 -20.36
C GLY A 341 24.62 -6.25 -19.04
N ASN A 342 23.32 -6.31 -18.76
CA ASN A 342 22.79 -6.85 -17.51
C ASN A 342 21.65 -7.86 -17.76
N PRO A 343 22.00 -9.10 -18.19
CA PRO A 343 21.01 -10.10 -18.59
C PRO A 343 20.14 -10.59 -17.43
N ASN A 344 20.60 -10.52 -16.18
CA ASN A 344 19.80 -10.94 -15.03
C ASN A 344 18.63 -9.97 -14.78
N THR A 345 18.89 -8.66 -14.77
CA THR A 345 17.85 -7.64 -14.65
C THR A 345 16.90 -7.70 -15.85
N LEU A 346 17.45 -7.88 -17.06
CA LEU A 346 16.64 -8.00 -18.27
C LEU A 346 15.73 -9.24 -18.27
N HIS A 347 16.23 -10.39 -17.79
CA HIS A 347 15.44 -11.61 -17.60
C HIS A 347 14.24 -11.36 -16.69
N THR A 348 14.45 -10.68 -15.55
CA THR A 348 13.38 -10.35 -14.60
C THR A 348 12.33 -9.44 -15.24
N ILE A 349 12.75 -8.39 -15.94
CA ILE A 349 11.83 -7.42 -16.57
C ILE A 349 11.00 -8.05 -17.69
N LEU A 350 11.62 -8.86 -18.57
CA LEU A 350 10.94 -9.41 -19.75
C LEU A 350 10.07 -10.63 -19.42
N LYS A 351 10.23 -11.25 -18.25
CA LYS A 351 9.47 -12.44 -17.86
C LYS A 351 7.97 -12.13 -17.81
N GLY A 352 7.20 -12.86 -18.60
CA GLY A 352 5.74 -12.70 -18.72
C GLY A 352 5.30 -11.62 -19.71
N VAL A 353 6.23 -10.91 -20.36
CA VAL A 353 5.92 -9.93 -21.41
C VAL A 353 5.50 -10.66 -22.68
N ARG A 354 4.50 -10.13 -23.37
CA ARG A 354 4.01 -10.66 -24.66
C ARG A 354 4.69 -9.97 -25.82
N VAL A 355 5.02 -10.77 -26.83
CA VAL A 355 5.60 -10.29 -28.09
C VAL A 355 4.87 -10.90 -29.28
N THR A 356 4.75 -10.15 -30.38
CA THR A 356 4.36 -10.67 -31.69
C THR A 356 5.59 -11.11 -32.47
N LEU A 357 5.43 -12.17 -33.26
CA LEU A 357 6.46 -12.66 -34.17
C LEU A 357 6.25 -12.00 -35.54
N GLU A 358 7.25 -11.27 -36.03
CA GLU A 358 7.11 -10.55 -37.31
C GLU A 358 7.20 -11.46 -38.55
N HIS A 359 7.85 -12.61 -38.41
CA HIS A 359 8.14 -13.55 -39.48
C HIS A 359 7.08 -14.66 -39.61
N ARG A 360 6.08 -14.71 -38.71
CA ARG A 360 5.00 -15.71 -38.74
C ARG A 360 3.63 -15.08 -38.50
N LYS A 361 2.69 -15.41 -39.38
CA LYS A 361 1.27 -15.10 -39.23
C LYS A 361 0.46 -16.38 -39.13
N ALA A 362 -0.71 -16.29 -38.51
CA ALA A 362 -1.70 -17.35 -38.47
C ALA A 362 -3.08 -16.79 -38.82
N PRO A 363 -3.93 -17.55 -39.53
CA PRO A 363 -5.30 -17.13 -39.79
C PRO A 363 -6.11 -17.16 -38.50
N VAL A 364 -6.76 -16.03 -38.18
CA VAL A 364 -7.73 -15.90 -37.09
C VAL A 364 -9.01 -15.36 -37.71
N ASN A 365 -10.08 -16.15 -37.72
CA ASN A 365 -11.36 -15.82 -38.38
C ASN A 365 -11.18 -15.39 -39.85
N GLY A 366 -10.31 -16.08 -40.59
CA GLY A 366 -10.02 -15.78 -42.01
C GLY A 366 -9.02 -14.63 -42.24
N VAL A 367 -8.60 -13.90 -41.20
CA VAL A 367 -7.63 -12.80 -41.32
C VAL A 367 -6.26 -13.23 -40.81
N GLU A 368 -5.21 -13.05 -41.60
CA GLU A 368 -3.83 -13.32 -41.16
C GLU A 368 -3.39 -12.32 -40.09
N LYS A 369 -3.13 -12.80 -38.87
CA LYS A 369 -2.61 -12.00 -37.76
C LYS A 369 -1.24 -12.51 -37.28
N PRO A 370 -0.34 -11.63 -36.82
CA PRO A 370 0.93 -12.04 -36.22
C PRO A 370 0.73 -12.95 -35.02
N ILE A 371 1.57 -13.99 -34.89
CA ILE A 371 1.49 -14.91 -33.75
C ILE A 371 2.00 -14.20 -32.50
N THR A 372 1.21 -14.18 -31.42
CA THR A 372 1.64 -13.67 -30.12
C THR A 372 2.22 -14.78 -29.25
N LYS A 373 3.30 -14.51 -28.51
CA LYS A 373 3.95 -15.41 -27.55
C LYS A 373 4.19 -14.69 -26.22
N VAL A 374 4.26 -15.46 -25.13
CA VAL A 374 4.63 -14.96 -23.79
C VAL A 374 6.07 -15.36 -23.52
N ILE A 375 6.91 -14.40 -23.13
CA ILE A 375 8.31 -14.67 -22.76
C ILE A 375 8.34 -15.41 -21.42
N PHE A 376 8.94 -16.59 -21.41
CA PHE A 376 9.27 -17.32 -20.18
C PHE A 376 10.49 -16.71 -19.50
N GLY A 377 11.48 -16.27 -20.29
CA GLY A 377 12.66 -15.55 -19.85
C GLY A 377 13.72 -15.47 -20.96
N LEU A 378 14.89 -14.92 -20.65
CA LEU A 378 16.06 -15.05 -21.53
C LEU A 378 16.57 -16.50 -21.54
N ALA A 379 16.98 -16.97 -22.72
CA ALA A 379 17.58 -18.28 -22.89
C ALA A 379 18.87 -18.39 -22.06
N GLY A 380 19.15 -19.58 -21.53
CA GLY A 380 20.36 -19.80 -20.75
C GLY A 380 20.57 -21.23 -20.30
N SER A 381 21.64 -21.45 -19.54
CA SER A 381 22.17 -22.80 -19.23
C SER A 381 21.24 -23.73 -18.43
N GLN A 382 20.08 -23.24 -17.99
CA GLN A 382 19.07 -24.02 -17.25
C GLN A 382 17.95 -24.56 -18.14
N ASP A 383 17.81 -24.05 -19.37
CA ASP A 383 16.81 -24.56 -20.30
C ASP A 383 17.14 -26.01 -20.72
N GLY A 384 16.10 -26.83 -20.88
CA GLY A 384 16.19 -28.28 -21.11
C GLY A 384 16.33 -29.13 -19.84
N LYS A 385 16.55 -28.51 -18.67
CA LYS A 385 16.70 -29.23 -17.39
C LYS A 385 15.38 -29.31 -16.61
N PRO A 386 15.17 -30.35 -15.78
CA PRO A 386 14.05 -30.42 -14.86
C PRO A 386 13.97 -29.19 -13.94
N GLU A 387 12.76 -28.73 -13.63
CA GLU A 387 12.52 -27.62 -12.71
C GLU A 387 12.74 -28.10 -11.27
N ASN A 388 13.53 -27.39 -10.45
CA ASN A 388 13.80 -27.74 -9.03
C ASN A 388 12.58 -27.50 -8.10
N ASN A 389 11.40 -27.24 -8.65
CA ASN A 389 10.21 -26.92 -7.88
C ASN A 389 9.52 -28.20 -7.35
N PRO A 390 9.34 -28.37 -6.02
CA PRO A 390 8.74 -29.57 -5.42
C PRO A 390 7.33 -29.90 -5.96
N GLU A 391 6.51 -28.91 -6.36
CA GLU A 391 5.15 -29.12 -6.88
C GLU A 391 5.09 -29.57 -8.36
N LYS A 392 6.20 -29.45 -9.10
CA LYS A 392 6.29 -29.81 -10.53
C LYS A 392 7.29 -30.94 -10.80
N LYS A 393 7.78 -31.61 -9.75
CA LYS A 393 8.62 -32.81 -9.82
C LYS A 393 7.86 -33.91 -10.57
N GLY A 394 8.19 -34.12 -11.84
CA GLY A 394 7.58 -35.18 -12.66
C GLY A 394 7.70 -35.00 -14.18
N GLN A 395 8.10 -33.81 -14.67
CA GLN A 395 8.30 -33.63 -16.11
C GLN A 395 9.63 -34.24 -16.57
N LYS A 396 9.56 -35.29 -17.40
CA LYS A 396 10.74 -35.90 -18.04
C LYS A 396 11.42 -34.87 -18.97
N PRO A 397 12.77 -34.79 -18.96
CA PRO A 397 13.51 -33.99 -19.93
C PRO A 397 13.15 -34.37 -21.37
N PRO A 398 13.26 -33.44 -22.32
CA PRO A 398 13.17 -33.76 -23.74
C PRO A 398 14.26 -34.78 -24.12
N GLN A 399 13.95 -35.69 -25.05
CA GLN A 399 14.88 -36.70 -25.57
C GLN A 399 16.18 -36.08 -26.11
N HIS A 400 16.08 -34.87 -26.67
CA HIS A 400 17.20 -34.08 -27.17
C HIS A 400 17.15 -32.69 -26.53
N PRO A 401 17.75 -32.49 -25.35
CA PRO A 401 17.78 -31.19 -24.70
C PRO A 401 18.65 -30.21 -25.49
N PRO A 402 18.36 -28.90 -25.43
CA PRO A 402 19.21 -27.87 -26.01
C PRO A 402 20.65 -27.98 -25.50
N ARG A 403 21.61 -27.66 -26.38
CA ARG A 403 23.03 -27.60 -26.08
C ARG A 403 23.48 -26.15 -26.09
N PHE A 404 24.34 -25.81 -25.13
CA PHE A 404 24.89 -24.47 -24.97
C PHE A 404 26.40 -24.49 -25.19
N GLY A 405 26.96 -23.42 -25.75
CA GLY A 405 28.41 -23.24 -25.87
C GLY A 405 29.14 -23.25 -24.51
N LYS A 406 30.48 -23.33 -24.54
CA LYS A 406 31.29 -23.21 -23.31
C LYS A 406 31.09 -21.80 -22.70
N ARG A 407 30.88 -21.72 -21.39
CA ARG A 407 30.72 -20.47 -20.59
C ARG A 407 29.45 -19.66 -20.86
N VAL A 408 28.32 -20.30 -21.16
CA VAL A 408 27.02 -19.61 -21.26
C VAL A 408 26.48 -19.24 -19.87
N PRO A 409 26.06 -17.98 -19.63
CA PRO A 409 25.49 -17.56 -18.36
C PRO A 409 24.15 -18.24 -18.06
N ILE A 410 23.70 -18.14 -16.81
CA ILE A 410 22.38 -18.62 -16.38
C ILE A 410 21.25 -17.98 -17.21
N HIS A 411 21.43 -16.71 -17.60
CA HIS A 411 20.54 -15.94 -18.46
C HIS A 411 21.34 -15.14 -19.49
N GLY A 412 20.82 -15.03 -20.72
CA GLY A 412 21.38 -14.15 -21.76
C GLY A 412 22.28 -14.85 -22.77
N ALA A 413 21.93 -16.07 -23.19
CA ALA A 413 22.62 -16.75 -24.28
C ALA A 413 22.34 -16.08 -25.64
N THR A 414 23.33 -16.11 -26.55
CA THR A 414 23.21 -15.56 -27.91
C THR A 414 22.76 -16.58 -28.95
N CYS A 415 22.38 -16.11 -30.14
CA CYS A 415 21.92 -16.97 -31.24
C CYS A 415 22.94 -18.05 -31.65
N ARG A 416 24.24 -17.75 -31.60
CA ARG A 416 25.32 -18.72 -31.87
C ARG A 416 25.50 -19.75 -30.73
N GLN A 417 25.19 -19.35 -29.50
CA GLN A 417 25.43 -20.17 -28.32
C GLN A 417 24.32 -21.20 -28.06
N VAL A 418 23.09 -20.92 -28.50
CA VAL A 418 21.94 -21.80 -28.29
C VAL A 418 21.78 -22.76 -29.46
N ASN A 419 21.94 -24.06 -29.21
CA ASN A 419 21.75 -25.12 -30.19
C ASN A 419 20.56 -26.00 -29.81
N PHE A 420 19.67 -26.26 -30.75
CA PHE A 420 18.51 -27.14 -30.54
C PHE A 420 18.49 -28.27 -31.57
N TYR A 421 17.83 -29.37 -31.24
CA TYR A 421 17.76 -30.52 -32.13
C TYR A 421 16.69 -30.31 -33.21
N HIS A 422 17.13 -30.23 -34.47
CA HIS A 422 16.26 -30.02 -35.62
C HIS A 422 15.75 -31.37 -36.15
N LYS A 423 14.53 -31.75 -35.76
CA LYS A 423 13.97 -33.10 -36.02
C LYS A 423 14.07 -33.56 -37.48
N THR A 424 13.76 -32.67 -38.44
CA THR A 424 13.79 -33.05 -39.87
C THR A 424 15.19 -33.10 -40.47
N LYS A 425 16.17 -32.40 -39.88
CA LYS A 425 17.59 -32.45 -40.31
C LYS A 425 18.40 -33.50 -39.52
N GLY A 426 17.80 -34.13 -38.50
CA GLY A 426 18.43 -35.14 -37.66
C GLY A 426 19.64 -34.66 -36.84
N LYS A 427 19.91 -33.35 -36.78
CA LYS A 427 21.12 -32.78 -36.17
C LYS A 427 20.83 -31.58 -35.27
N TYR A 428 21.78 -31.25 -34.40
CA TYR A 428 21.75 -29.98 -33.66
C TYR A 428 22.11 -28.83 -34.60
N VAL A 429 21.37 -27.74 -34.50
CA VAL A 429 21.55 -26.52 -35.29
C VAL A 429 21.49 -25.34 -34.32
N SER A 430 22.32 -24.32 -34.54
CA SER A 430 22.24 -23.09 -33.75
C SER A 430 20.98 -22.30 -34.10
N VAL A 431 20.50 -21.45 -33.19
CA VAL A 431 19.38 -20.55 -33.48
C VAL A 431 19.72 -19.65 -34.68
N TYR A 432 20.97 -19.16 -34.76
CA TYR A 432 21.46 -18.36 -35.88
C TYR A 432 21.35 -19.10 -37.22
N ASP A 433 21.95 -20.30 -37.34
CA ASP A 433 21.98 -21.06 -38.59
C ASP A 433 20.56 -21.45 -39.03
N TYR A 434 19.69 -21.80 -38.07
CA TYR A 434 18.29 -22.11 -38.38
C TYR A 434 17.55 -20.92 -39.00
N PHE A 435 17.67 -19.72 -38.43
CA PHE A 435 16.97 -18.55 -38.96
C PHE A 435 17.56 -18.07 -40.29
N CYS A 436 18.88 -18.17 -40.49
CA CYS A 436 19.50 -17.86 -41.79
C CYS A 436 19.02 -18.81 -42.89
N ASP A 437 18.91 -20.12 -42.58
CA ASP A 437 18.43 -21.14 -43.51
C ASP A 437 16.92 -21.01 -43.80
N ALA A 438 16.11 -20.81 -42.75
CA ALA A 438 14.65 -20.85 -42.86
C ALA A 438 14.02 -19.51 -43.28
N TYR A 439 14.70 -18.39 -43.01
CA TYR A 439 14.21 -17.03 -43.26
C TYR A 439 15.33 -16.14 -43.84
N PRO A 440 15.85 -16.43 -45.04
CA PRO A 440 17.03 -15.76 -45.60
C PRO A 440 16.85 -14.25 -45.87
N SER A 441 15.61 -13.76 -45.93
CA SER A 441 15.29 -12.33 -46.06
C SER A 441 15.39 -11.56 -44.74
N ARG A 442 15.64 -12.23 -43.61
CA ARG A 442 15.81 -11.60 -42.30
C ARG A 442 17.28 -11.61 -41.90
N HIS A 443 17.82 -10.43 -41.62
CA HIS A 443 19.16 -10.29 -41.05
C HIS A 443 19.10 -10.58 -39.55
N ILE A 444 19.86 -11.58 -39.11
CA ILE A 444 20.00 -11.99 -37.70
C ILE A 444 21.44 -11.73 -37.28
N ASP A 445 21.65 -11.07 -36.15
CA ASP A 445 22.99 -10.88 -35.59
C ASP A 445 23.37 -12.16 -34.82
N PRO A 446 24.51 -12.84 -35.12
CA PRO A 446 24.90 -14.04 -34.39
C PRO A 446 25.07 -13.84 -32.87
N ASP A 447 25.34 -12.60 -32.44
CA ASP A 447 25.59 -12.23 -31.05
C ASP A 447 24.39 -11.51 -30.39
N GLU A 448 23.22 -11.49 -31.03
CA GLU A 448 22.00 -11.02 -30.39
C GLU A 448 21.47 -12.03 -29.36
N LEU A 449 20.77 -11.53 -28.35
CA LEU A 449 20.18 -12.36 -27.30
C LEU A 449 19.01 -13.19 -27.83
N VAL A 450 18.77 -14.32 -27.15
CA VAL A 450 17.65 -15.22 -27.46
C VAL A 450 16.66 -15.23 -26.31
N ILE A 451 15.37 -15.13 -26.63
CA ILE A 451 14.28 -15.35 -25.66
C ILE A 451 13.79 -16.80 -25.70
N ASN A 452 13.42 -17.32 -24.54
CA ASN A 452 12.64 -18.55 -24.40
C ASN A 452 11.16 -18.18 -24.19
N VAL A 453 10.27 -18.67 -25.05
CA VAL A 453 8.80 -18.48 -24.95
C VAL A 453 8.05 -19.78 -24.61
N GLY A 454 8.78 -20.86 -24.36
CA GLY A 454 8.24 -22.16 -23.95
C GLY A 454 8.21 -22.30 -22.44
N SER A 455 8.87 -23.34 -21.94
CA SER A 455 9.16 -23.52 -20.51
C SER A 455 10.65 -23.80 -20.31
N GLN A 456 11.09 -23.89 -19.05
CA GLN A 456 12.45 -24.34 -18.76
C GLN A 456 12.70 -25.75 -19.32
N VAL A 457 11.78 -26.71 -19.10
CA VAL A 457 11.97 -28.10 -19.55
C VAL A 457 11.82 -28.24 -21.08
N ARG A 458 10.89 -27.50 -21.68
CA ARG A 458 10.58 -27.54 -23.12
C ARG A 458 10.69 -26.12 -23.69
N PRO A 459 11.93 -25.63 -23.91
CA PRO A 459 12.16 -24.28 -24.37
C PRO A 459 11.80 -24.13 -25.85
N VAL A 460 11.42 -22.92 -26.22
CA VAL A 460 11.17 -22.51 -27.62
C VAL A 460 11.85 -21.17 -27.82
N TYR A 461 12.75 -21.09 -28.80
CA TYR A 461 13.68 -19.97 -28.95
C TYR A 461 13.32 -19.05 -30.10
N TYR A 462 13.45 -17.74 -29.86
CA TYR A 462 13.38 -16.71 -30.89
C TYR A 462 14.50 -15.67 -30.65
N PRO A 463 15.20 -15.21 -31.71
CA PRO A 463 16.03 -14.01 -31.65
C PRO A 463 15.20 -12.80 -31.20
N ILE A 464 15.82 -11.83 -30.51
CA ILE A 464 15.09 -10.62 -30.09
C ILE A 464 14.69 -9.72 -31.28
N SER A 465 15.46 -9.74 -32.37
CA SER A 465 15.21 -8.96 -33.60
C SER A 465 13.94 -9.34 -34.36
N VAL A 466 13.38 -10.53 -34.11
CA VAL A 466 12.16 -11.02 -34.80
C VAL A 466 10.89 -10.87 -33.96
N CYS A 467 11.00 -10.18 -32.81
CA CYS A 467 9.93 -10.02 -31.83
C CYS A 467 9.62 -8.55 -31.61
N THR A 468 8.33 -8.21 -31.56
CA THR A 468 7.85 -6.86 -31.24
C THR A 468 6.97 -6.89 -30.00
N ILE A 469 7.19 -5.96 -29.06
CA ILE A 469 6.42 -5.92 -27.80
C ILE A 469 4.96 -5.54 -28.10
N VAL A 470 4.03 -6.33 -27.56
CA VAL A 470 2.59 -6.04 -27.66
C VAL A 470 2.27 -4.77 -26.86
N ALA A 471 1.53 -3.84 -27.46
CA ALA A 471 1.09 -2.61 -26.79
C ALA A 471 0.22 -2.87 -25.54
N GLY A 472 0.12 -1.87 -24.66
CA GLY A 472 -0.80 -1.91 -23.51
C GLY A 472 -0.37 -2.80 -22.35
N GLN A 473 0.88 -3.26 -22.33
CA GLN A 473 1.42 -4.08 -21.25
C GLN A 473 2.05 -3.22 -20.15
N SER A 474 1.55 -3.34 -18.92
CA SER A 474 2.09 -2.57 -17.79
C SER A 474 3.51 -2.98 -17.44
N PHE A 475 4.36 -1.98 -17.20
CA PHE A 475 5.69 -2.15 -16.64
C PHE A 475 5.58 -2.36 -15.12
N ARG A 476 6.03 -3.51 -14.63
CA ARG A 476 5.80 -3.94 -13.24
C ARG A 476 6.98 -3.70 -12.30
N GLU A 477 8.16 -3.49 -12.86
CA GLU A 477 9.37 -3.26 -12.08
C GLU A 477 9.44 -1.84 -11.51
N LYS A 478 10.26 -1.67 -10.48
CA LYS A 478 10.48 -0.37 -9.85
C LYS A 478 11.15 0.58 -10.85
N LEU A 479 10.52 1.73 -11.09
CA LEU A 479 11.08 2.79 -11.91
C LEU A 479 12.40 3.31 -11.30
N SER A 480 13.34 3.68 -12.15
CA SER A 480 14.55 4.38 -11.74
C SER A 480 14.21 5.77 -11.16
N GLY A 481 15.18 6.40 -10.48
CA GLY A 481 14.96 7.73 -9.87
C GLY A 481 14.60 8.80 -10.90
N SER A 482 15.23 8.76 -12.08
CA SER A 482 14.96 9.63 -13.23
C SER A 482 13.58 9.36 -13.82
N GLN A 483 13.23 8.11 -14.08
CA GLN A 483 11.89 7.71 -14.55
C GLN A 483 10.79 8.12 -13.56
N THR A 484 11.04 7.95 -12.26
CA THR A 484 10.09 8.37 -11.20
C THR A 484 9.89 9.89 -11.23
N ALA A 485 10.96 10.68 -11.37
CA ALA A 485 10.86 12.13 -11.47
C ALA A 485 10.12 12.58 -12.75
N ALA A 486 10.38 11.93 -13.89
CA ALA A 486 9.69 12.19 -15.15
C ALA A 486 8.18 11.84 -15.04
N MET A 487 7.85 10.67 -14.49
CA MET A 487 6.48 10.23 -14.22
C MET A 487 5.74 11.22 -13.30
N ILE A 488 6.39 11.67 -12.22
CA ILE A 488 5.82 12.66 -11.31
C ILE A 488 5.55 13.98 -12.05
N LYS A 489 6.49 14.47 -12.85
CA LYS A 489 6.33 15.72 -13.61
C LYS A 489 5.19 15.62 -14.63
N LEU A 490 5.01 14.46 -15.27
CA LEU A 490 3.93 14.20 -16.22
C LEU A 490 2.57 14.12 -15.51
N ALA A 491 2.48 13.41 -14.39
CA ALA A 491 1.23 13.12 -13.69
C ALA A 491 0.73 14.29 -12.81
N GLN A 492 1.48 15.39 -12.72
CA GLN A 492 1.14 16.56 -11.92
C GLN A 492 0.05 17.40 -12.59
N LEU A 493 -1.21 17.08 -12.29
CA LEU A 493 -2.37 17.87 -12.72
C LEU A 493 -2.84 18.79 -11.60
N LYS A 494 -3.09 20.06 -11.93
CA LYS A 494 -3.79 20.99 -11.03
C LYS A 494 -5.26 20.57 -10.87
N PRO A 495 -5.95 21.00 -9.80
CA PRO A 495 -7.33 20.61 -9.50
C PRO A 495 -8.31 20.78 -10.67
N LEU A 496 -8.35 21.97 -11.29
CA LEU A 496 -9.24 22.24 -12.42
C LEU A 496 -8.94 21.32 -13.61
N HIS A 497 -7.67 21.15 -13.98
CA HIS A 497 -7.26 20.29 -15.10
C HIS A 497 -7.57 18.82 -14.81
N SER A 498 -7.37 18.37 -13.56
CA SER A 498 -7.76 17.03 -13.12
C SER A 498 -9.26 16.80 -13.30
N ALA A 499 -10.10 17.78 -12.91
CA ALA A 499 -11.54 17.70 -13.11
C ALA A 499 -11.92 17.67 -14.60
N GLN A 500 -11.31 18.51 -15.44
CA GLN A 500 -11.51 18.53 -16.89
C GLN A 500 -11.12 17.20 -17.56
N CYS A 501 -9.96 16.62 -17.20
CA CYS A 501 -9.55 15.31 -17.71
C CYS A 501 -10.60 14.24 -17.36
N ILE A 502 -11.18 14.28 -16.17
CA ILE A 502 -12.22 13.32 -15.78
C ILE A 502 -13.49 13.51 -16.63
N THR A 503 -13.97 14.74 -16.78
CA THR A 503 -15.26 15.00 -17.44
C THR A 503 -15.19 14.93 -18.96
N GLN A 504 -14.09 15.38 -19.58
CA GLN A 504 -13.93 15.42 -21.04
C GLN A 504 -13.49 14.06 -21.59
N ASP A 505 -12.53 13.42 -20.94
CA ASP A 505 -11.91 12.19 -21.44
C ASP A 505 -12.30 10.96 -20.59
N GLY A 506 -12.22 11.09 -19.27
CA GLY A 506 -12.38 9.98 -18.34
C GLY A 506 -13.73 9.29 -18.46
N PHE A 507 -14.81 10.07 -18.57
CA PHE A 507 -16.16 9.54 -18.78
C PHE A 507 -16.27 8.71 -20.06
N GLN A 508 -15.60 9.13 -21.14
CA GLN A 508 -15.58 8.39 -22.40
C GLN A 508 -14.80 7.09 -22.26
N VAL A 509 -13.60 7.14 -21.69
CA VAL A 509 -12.70 5.99 -21.52
C VAL A 509 -13.33 4.89 -20.66
N ILE A 510 -14.09 5.25 -19.63
CA ILE A 510 -14.76 4.28 -18.74
C ILE A 510 -16.19 3.92 -19.17
N GLY A 511 -16.67 4.47 -20.29
CA GLY A 511 -17.97 4.12 -20.86
C GLY A 511 -19.19 4.82 -20.25
N ILE A 512 -19.02 5.90 -19.48
CA ILE A 512 -20.16 6.65 -18.89
C ILE A 512 -20.40 8.02 -19.56
N GLY A 513 -19.62 8.41 -20.56
CA GLY A 513 -19.79 9.68 -21.25
C GLY A 513 -20.93 9.67 -22.27
N THR A 514 -21.48 10.83 -22.58
CA THR A 514 -22.42 10.99 -23.69
C THR A 514 -21.64 11.03 -25.02
N GLN A 515 -22.01 10.21 -26.00
CA GLN A 515 -21.53 10.32 -27.38
C GLN A 515 -22.73 10.50 -28.30
N PRO A 516 -22.56 11.15 -29.47
CA PRO A 516 -23.55 11.07 -30.53
C PRO A 516 -23.75 9.61 -30.92
N LYS A 517 -25.02 9.16 -31.01
CA LYS A 517 -25.39 7.81 -31.48
C LYS A 517 -24.69 7.51 -32.82
N GLY A 518 -24.03 6.36 -32.93
CA GLY A 518 -23.46 5.86 -34.19
C GLY A 518 -22.01 6.23 -34.52
N SER A 519 -21.23 6.77 -33.56
CA SER A 519 -19.83 7.17 -33.80
C SER A 519 -18.77 6.09 -33.55
N ASP A 520 -19.12 4.97 -32.91
CA ASP A 520 -18.21 3.83 -32.68
C ASP A 520 -18.74 2.55 -33.35
N PRO A 521 -18.05 2.01 -34.37
CA PRO A 521 -18.49 0.83 -35.11
C PRO A 521 -18.44 -0.48 -34.31
N LEU A 522 -17.74 -0.54 -33.16
CA LEU A 522 -17.63 -1.76 -32.34
C LEU A 522 -18.73 -1.86 -31.28
N PHE A 523 -19.20 -0.73 -30.73
CA PHE A 523 -20.30 -0.67 -29.76
C PHE A 523 -21.16 0.59 -29.97
N PRO A 524 -22.13 0.58 -30.91
CA PRO A 524 -22.96 1.75 -31.23
C PRO A 524 -23.89 2.20 -30.09
N HIS A 525 -24.06 1.35 -29.07
CA HIS A 525 -24.84 1.59 -27.85
C HIS A 525 -23.98 1.22 -26.62
N ARG A 526 -24.12 1.97 -25.51
CA ARG A 526 -23.42 1.71 -24.22
C ARG A 526 -24.39 1.17 -23.14
N PRO A 527 -25.19 0.12 -23.45
CA PRO A 527 -26.36 -0.23 -22.66
C PRO A 527 -26.05 -0.64 -21.20
N HIS A 528 -24.85 -1.15 -20.92
CA HIS A 528 -24.45 -1.53 -19.56
C HIS A 528 -24.40 -0.33 -18.60
N THR A 529 -23.74 0.75 -18.99
CA THR A 529 -23.59 1.93 -18.13
C THR A 529 -24.86 2.77 -18.11
N ASP A 530 -25.58 2.82 -19.22
CA ASP A 530 -26.87 3.52 -19.33
C ASP A 530 -27.89 2.98 -18.32
N ALA A 531 -27.93 1.66 -18.09
CA ALA A 531 -28.86 1.06 -17.13
C ALA A 531 -28.65 1.47 -15.66
N LEU A 532 -27.49 2.04 -15.31
CA LEU A 532 -27.23 2.60 -13.98
C LEU A 532 -27.58 4.09 -13.89
N HIS A 533 -28.00 4.72 -14.99
CA HIS A 533 -28.30 6.14 -15.14
C HIS A 533 -27.27 7.06 -14.46
N PRO A 534 -26.00 7.07 -14.91
CA PRO A 534 -25.01 7.99 -14.40
C PRO A 534 -25.40 9.44 -14.77
N SER A 535 -25.22 10.38 -13.83
CA SER A 535 -25.55 11.80 -14.10
C SER A 535 -24.62 12.49 -15.11
N CYS A 536 -23.51 11.85 -15.50
CA CYS A 536 -22.50 12.38 -16.41
C CYS A 536 -21.90 13.75 -16.00
N THR A 537 -21.97 14.09 -14.72
CA THR A 537 -21.44 15.33 -14.13
C THR A 537 -20.76 15.04 -12.81
N LEU A 538 -19.80 15.87 -12.43
CA LEU A 538 -19.20 15.81 -11.10
C LEU A 538 -20.24 16.19 -10.04
N ALA A 539 -20.23 15.48 -8.92
CA ALA A 539 -21.19 15.69 -7.85
C ALA A 539 -20.79 16.91 -7.00
N PRO A 540 -21.73 17.84 -6.74
CA PRO A 540 -21.48 18.91 -5.78
C PRO A 540 -21.52 18.33 -4.36
N THR A 541 -20.71 18.87 -3.47
CA THR A 541 -20.77 18.60 -2.04
C THR A 541 -20.55 19.88 -1.24
N LYS A 542 -21.06 19.88 -0.01
CA LYS A 542 -20.82 20.94 0.96
C LYS A 542 -19.67 20.51 1.87
N GLY A 543 -18.67 21.37 2.00
CA GLY A 543 -17.60 21.25 2.98
C GLY A 543 -17.61 22.41 3.98
N ARG A 544 -16.67 22.36 4.91
CA ARG A 544 -16.41 23.43 5.88
C ARG A 544 -14.91 23.67 5.97
N ILE A 545 -14.47 24.91 6.15
CA ILE A 545 -13.06 25.23 6.39
C ILE A 545 -12.88 25.57 7.86
N LEU A 546 -12.14 24.73 8.59
CA LEU A 546 -11.72 25.03 9.94
C LEU A 546 -10.53 25.99 9.96
N GLY A 547 -10.53 26.92 10.92
CA GLY A 547 -9.35 27.74 11.21
C GLY A 547 -8.18 26.88 11.70
N GLY A 548 -6.95 27.25 11.31
CA GLY A 548 -5.74 26.64 11.87
C GLY A 548 -5.44 27.15 13.28
N PRO A 549 -4.72 26.37 14.11
CA PRO A 549 -4.31 26.81 15.44
C PRO A 549 -3.26 27.93 15.37
N CYS A 550 -3.06 28.63 16.49
CA CYS A 550 -1.90 29.51 16.65
C CYS A 550 -0.69 28.70 17.13
N VAL A 551 0.49 29.05 16.63
CA VAL A 551 1.75 28.43 17.03
C VAL A 551 2.47 29.32 18.03
N LEU A 552 3.01 28.73 19.10
CA LEU A 552 3.75 29.42 20.14
C LEU A 552 5.19 28.88 20.25
N TYR A 553 6.14 29.81 20.23
CA TYR A 553 7.57 29.59 20.51
C TYR A 553 7.93 30.18 21.88
N SER A 554 9.22 30.29 22.22
CA SER A 554 9.67 30.80 23.51
C SER A 554 9.18 32.22 23.83
N SER A 555 8.99 33.06 22.80
CA SER A 555 8.49 34.43 22.94
C SER A 555 7.05 34.50 23.44
N LYS A 556 6.31 33.38 23.40
CA LYS A 556 4.88 33.26 23.69
C LYS A 556 3.99 34.17 22.85
N ARG A 557 4.51 34.77 21.77
CA ARG A 557 3.71 35.54 20.82
C ARG A 557 2.97 34.58 19.89
N PRO A 558 1.63 34.70 19.77
CA PRO A 558 0.86 33.87 18.84
C PRO A 558 1.28 34.12 17.40
N ILE A 559 1.75 33.06 16.72
CA ILE A 559 2.03 33.09 15.28
C ILE A 559 0.84 32.44 14.56
N GLN A 560 0.10 33.25 13.80
CA GLN A 560 -1.03 32.77 13.01
C GLN A 560 -0.56 31.95 11.82
N VAL A 561 -1.09 30.74 11.68
CA VAL A 561 -0.82 29.89 10.52
C VAL A 561 -1.59 30.40 9.31
N LYS A 562 -0.91 30.48 8.15
CA LYS A 562 -1.49 30.88 6.86
C LYS A 562 -1.31 29.77 5.84
N ASN A 563 -2.39 29.31 5.22
CA ASN A 563 -2.37 28.22 4.23
C ASN A 563 -1.59 26.99 4.73
N GLY A 564 -1.80 26.57 5.98
CA GLY A 564 -1.12 25.41 6.53
C GLY A 564 0.39 25.61 6.79
N GLY A 565 0.93 26.83 6.69
CA GLY A 565 2.35 27.11 6.97
C GLY A 565 2.56 28.35 7.84
N TRP A 566 3.71 28.39 8.52
CA TRP A 566 4.20 29.57 9.22
C TRP A 566 5.69 29.74 8.98
N ILE A 567 6.20 30.94 9.26
CA ILE A 567 7.61 31.28 9.12
C ILE A 567 8.17 31.49 10.51
N LEU A 568 9.32 30.87 10.77
CA LEU A 568 10.04 31.08 12.01
C LEU A 568 10.81 32.41 11.91
N GLY A 569 10.49 33.38 12.77
CA GLY A 569 11.18 34.66 12.80
C GLY A 569 12.64 34.54 13.23
N ASP A 570 13.47 35.50 12.84
CA ASP A 570 14.91 35.48 13.15
C ASP A 570 15.19 35.60 14.66
N LYS A 571 14.29 36.25 15.40
CA LYS A 571 14.37 36.42 16.86
C LYS A 571 13.69 35.29 17.65
N GLU A 572 13.01 34.37 16.97
CA GLU A 572 12.28 33.28 17.65
C GLU A 572 13.24 32.15 18.06
N ARG A 573 13.13 31.73 19.32
CA ARG A 573 13.83 30.55 19.86
C ARG A 573 12.86 29.40 20.04
N TYR A 574 13.39 28.17 20.10
CA TYR A 574 12.57 27.02 20.43
C TYR A 574 11.98 27.15 21.83
N LEU A 575 10.76 26.63 22.01
CA LEU A 575 10.04 26.75 23.29
C LEU A 575 10.83 26.15 24.44
N GLN A 576 11.46 25.00 24.20
CA GLN A 576 12.41 24.36 25.11
C GLN A 576 13.49 23.65 24.28
N CYS A 577 14.75 23.87 24.63
CA CYS A 577 15.83 23.09 24.05
C CYS A 577 16.02 21.75 24.77
N GLY A 578 16.39 20.72 24.02
CA GLY A 578 16.69 19.40 24.55
C GLY A 578 17.99 19.35 25.35
N LEU A 579 18.49 18.13 25.57
CA LEU A 579 19.79 17.88 26.15
C LEU A 579 20.89 18.64 25.39
N PRO A 580 21.94 19.13 26.08
CA PRO A 580 23.06 19.79 25.41
C PRO A 580 23.68 18.90 24.32
N ALA A 581 23.87 19.47 23.13
CA ALA A 581 24.38 18.75 21.98
C ALA A 581 25.92 18.69 22.02
N GLN A 582 26.47 17.57 22.51
CA GLN A 582 27.88 17.25 22.34
C GLN A 582 28.09 16.71 20.92
N TRP A 583 28.14 17.64 19.97
CA TRP A 583 28.01 17.33 18.54
C TRP A 583 29.32 17.35 17.77
N GLY A 584 29.40 16.48 16.76
CA GLY A 584 30.46 16.46 15.74
C GLY A 584 29.89 16.23 14.34
N MET A 585 30.68 16.53 13.30
CA MET A 585 30.37 16.32 11.90
C MET A 585 31.29 15.24 11.33
N LEU A 586 30.71 14.11 10.94
CA LEU A 586 31.41 12.94 10.42
C LEU A 586 31.21 12.81 8.90
N PRO A 587 32.23 13.09 8.10
CA PRO A 587 32.22 12.74 6.68
C PRO A 587 32.49 11.25 6.46
N ILE A 588 31.69 10.62 5.61
CA ILE A 588 31.89 9.20 5.26
C ILE A 588 33.11 9.02 4.34
N GLU A 589 33.37 9.95 3.43
CA GLU A 589 34.54 9.92 2.54
C GLU A 589 35.32 11.24 2.60
N ARG A 590 36.55 11.24 2.08
CA ARG A 590 37.36 12.46 1.96
C ARG A 590 36.69 13.45 1.01
N LEU A 591 36.51 14.68 1.48
CA LEU A 591 35.67 15.68 0.84
C LEU A 591 36.52 16.51 -0.14
N LYS A 592 36.19 16.49 -1.43
CA LYS A 592 36.86 17.35 -2.42
C LYS A 592 36.32 18.78 -2.35
N GLY A 593 37.21 19.79 -2.29
CA GLY A 593 36.84 21.22 -2.39
C GLY A 593 36.22 21.85 -1.14
N LEU A 594 36.30 21.16 0.00
CA LEU A 594 35.63 21.52 1.24
C LEU A 594 36.57 21.92 2.39
N ASP A 595 37.84 21.55 2.29
CA ASP A 595 38.83 21.76 3.35
C ASP A 595 38.99 23.26 3.71
N GLU A 596 38.81 24.17 2.76
CA GLU A 596 38.89 25.64 2.96
C GLU A 596 37.60 26.27 3.56
N LYS A 597 36.45 25.58 3.51
CA LYS A 597 35.14 26.13 3.91
C LYS A 597 34.58 25.55 5.20
N TRP A 598 35.27 24.60 5.83
CA TRP A 598 34.75 23.90 7.02
C TRP A 598 34.61 24.76 8.25
N GLU A 599 35.61 25.57 8.54
CA GLU A 599 35.56 26.45 9.71
C GLU A 599 34.40 27.43 9.61
N GLN A 600 34.13 27.94 8.40
CA GLN A 600 32.99 28.81 8.14
C GLN A 600 31.67 28.09 8.38
N LEU A 601 31.53 26.86 7.88
CA LEU A 601 30.31 26.08 8.08
C LEU A 601 30.06 25.75 9.56
N VAL A 602 31.08 25.30 10.28
CA VAL A 602 30.96 24.97 11.71
C VAL A 602 30.56 26.22 12.51
N LYS A 603 31.20 27.37 12.25
CA LYS A 603 30.82 28.65 12.85
C LYS A 603 29.37 29.05 12.52
N GLN A 604 28.92 28.79 11.28
CA GLN A 604 27.54 29.04 10.90
C GLN A 604 26.56 28.16 11.69
N ILE A 605 26.83 26.85 11.80
CA ILE A 605 25.97 25.91 12.53
C ILE A 605 25.91 26.27 14.02
N ASP A 606 27.05 26.55 14.66
CA ASP A 606 27.08 26.98 16.06
C ASP A 606 26.27 28.27 16.26
N GLY A 607 26.43 29.27 15.37
CA GLY A 607 25.63 30.49 15.39
C GLY A 607 24.13 30.27 15.15
N ASP A 608 23.76 29.34 14.28
CA ASP A 608 22.37 28.94 14.06
C ASP A 608 21.78 28.26 15.30
N MET A 609 22.54 27.37 15.96
CA MET A 609 22.15 26.71 17.21
C MET A 609 21.97 27.73 18.35
N ASP A 610 22.88 28.69 18.49
CA ASP A 610 22.79 29.78 19.48
C ASP A 610 21.56 30.65 19.29
N ARG A 611 21.29 31.00 18.02
CA ARG A 611 20.11 31.79 17.66
C ARG A 611 18.83 31.07 18.06
N ARG A 612 18.79 29.75 17.92
CA ARG A 612 17.62 28.92 18.28
C ARG A 612 17.55 28.56 19.77
N GLY A 613 18.59 28.87 20.54
CA GLY A 613 18.61 28.75 22.00
C GLY A 613 19.14 27.43 22.53
N PHE A 614 19.85 26.65 21.71
CA PHE A 614 20.48 25.41 22.19
C PHE A 614 21.43 25.72 23.35
N ALA A 615 21.41 24.87 24.38
CA ALA A 615 22.38 24.96 25.46
C ALA A 615 23.77 24.64 24.90
N GLN A 616 24.62 25.66 24.84
CA GLN A 616 26.04 25.51 24.50
C GLN A 616 26.73 24.73 25.61
N VAL A 617 27.18 23.52 25.33
CA VAL A 617 28.36 23.00 26.03
C VAL A 617 29.51 23.80 25.45
N LYS A 618 30.18 24.65 26.25
CA LYS A 618 31.49 25.22 25.86
C LYS A 618 32.27 24.06 25.24
N ALA A 619 32.76 24.19 24.02
CA ALA A 619 33.44 23.12 23.28
C ALA A 619 34.70 22.65 24.05
N GLY A 620 34.49 21.90 25.14
CA GLY A 620 35.50 21.51 26.11
C GLY A 620 36.38 20.44 25.51
N GLY A 621 37.23 20.84 24.57
CA GLY A 621 38.18 19.97 23.89
C GLY A 621 37.65 19.14 22.72
N LEU A 622 36.33 19.09 22.47
CA LEU A 622 35.78 18.26 21.38
C LEU A 622 35.98 18.89 19.99
N GLN A 623 36.54 18.09 19.07
CA GLN A 623 36.69 18.47 17.67
C GLN A 623 35.35 18.40 16.92
N ARG A 624 34.87 19.54 16.42
CA ARG A 624 33.61 19.59 15.66
C ARG A 624 33.69 18.85 14.32
N LEU A 625 34.81 18.96 13.61
CA LEU A 625 35.04 18.22 12.37
C LEU A 625 35.80 16.94 12.69
N LEU A 626 35.21 15.80 12.33
CA LEU A 626 35.78 14.49 12.63
C LEU A 626 36.54 13.95 11.40
N ALA A 627 37.59 13.18 11.65
CA ALA A 627 38.33 12.50 10.58
C ALA A 627 37.40 11.56 9.77
N PRO A 628 37.50 11.56 8.43
CA PRO A 628 36.69 10.71 7.58
C PRO A 628 37.00 9.22 7.79
N LEU A 629 36.10 8.36 7.32
CA LEU A 629 36.39 6.93 7.28
C LEU A 629 37.41 6.61 6.17
N PRO A 630 38.29 5.61 6.38
CA PRO A 630 39.31 5.21 5.42
C PRO A 630 38.74 4.36 4.28
N THR A 631 37.67 4.81 3.62
CA THR A 631 36.93 3.96 2.67
C THR A 631 36.94 4.53 1.25
N LYS A 632 37.68 3.88 0.34
CA LYS A 632 37.47 3.98 -1.11
C LYS A 632 36.99 2.66 -1.76
N ALA A 633 36.90 1.55 -1.00
CA ALA A 633 36.55 0.24 -1.55
C ALA A 633 36.06 -0.81 -0.52
N ALA A 634 35.52 -0.40 0.64
CA ALA A 634 35.06 -1.37 1.64
C ALA A 634 33.75 -2.05 1.22
N SER A 635 33.65 -3.35 1.45
CA SER A 635 32.37 -4.08 1.31
C SER A 635 31.33 -3.60 2.35
N GLY A 636 30.04 -3.85 2.13
CA GLY A 636 28.97 -3.38 3.04
C GLY A 636 29.15 -3.81 4.50
N ASN A 637 29.67 -5.02 4.75
CA ASN A 637 29.94 -5.51 6.11
C ASN A 637 31.16 -4.83 6.75
N GLU A 638 32.25 -4.69 5.98
CA GLU A 638 33.46 -4.00 6.43
C GLU A 638 33.18 -2.53 6.77
N PHE A 639 32.37 -1.87 5.93
CA PHE A 639 31.90 -0.51 6.21
C PHE A 639 31.14 -0.41 7.54
N LYS A 640 30.22 -1.36 7.81
CA LYS A 640 29.45 -1.43 9.06
C LYS A 640 30.36 -1.60 10.28
N GLU A 641 31.38 -2.45 10.19
CA GLU A 641 32.34 -2.68 11.29
C GLU A 641 33.20 -1.45 11.58
N LEU A 642 33.78 -0.83 10.54
CA LEU A 642 34.58 0.39 10.67
C LEU A 642 33.76 1.54 11.26
N LEU A 643 32.55 1.75 10.75
CA LEU A 643 31.62 2.75 11.26
C LEU A 643 31.25 2.45 12.72
N GLY A 644 30.99 1.18 13.04
CA GLY A 644 30.70 0.71 14.39
C GLY A 644 31.82 1.03 15.38
N LYS A 645 33.09 0.77 15.01
CA LYS A 645 34.26 1.13 15.82
C LYS A 645 34.34 2.65 16.01
N LYS A 646 34.25 3.41 14.92
CA LYS A 646 34.31 4.88 14.96
C LYS A 646 33.25 5.48 15.88
N PHE A 647 32.01 4.98 15.84
CA PHE A 647 30.94 5.47 16.70
C PHE A 647 31.16 5.11 18.18
N LYS A 648 31.77 3.96 18.47
CA LYS A 648 32.14 3.59 19.85
C LYS A 648 33.20 4.53 20.42
N ASP A 649 34.24 4.82 19.64
CA ASP A 649 35.30 5.76 20.02
C ASP A 649 34.70 7.15 20.28
N LEU A 650 33.87 7.65 19.36
CA LEU A 650 33.19 8.94 19.54
C LEU A 650 32.25 8.95 20.76
N LYS A 651 31.57 7.84 21.05
CA LYS A 651 30.77 7.75 22.27
C LYS A 651 31.64 7.89 23.52
N ALA A 652 32.80 7.24 23.54
CA ALA A 652 33.75 7.29 24.65
C ALA A 652 34.35 8.71 24.82
N ASP A 653 34.57 9.42 23.71
CA ASP A 653 34.98 10.83 23.72
C ASP A 653 33.88 11.78 24.22
N GLY A 654 32.64 11.30 24.38
CA GLY A 654 31.52 12.08 24.91
C GLY A 654 30.59 12.67 23.85
N TYR A 655 30.65 12.23 22.59
CA TYR A 655 29.68 12.67 21.57
C TYR A 655 28.32 12.01 21.79
N ASN A 656 27.25 12.81 21.80
CA ASN A 656 25.86 12.34 21.87
C ASN A 656 25.04 12.64 20.60
N PHE A 657 25.59 13.44 19.69
CA PHE A 657 24.92 13.87 18.46
C PHE A 657 25.92 13.98 17.29
N LEU A 658 25.54 13.54 16.10
CA LEU A 658 26.39 13.62 14.91
C LEU A 658 25.63 14.12 13.69
N PHE A 659 26.22 15.08 12.97
CA PHE A 659 25.88 15.35 11.58
C PHE A 659 26.73 14.43 10.69
N VAL A 660 26.09 13.52 9.97
CA VAL A 660 26.81 12.56 9.11
C VAL A 660 26.71 13.00 7.65
N LEU A 661 27.84 13.35 7.03
CA LEU A 661 27.89 13.80 5.63
C LEU A 661 28.06 12.61 4.69
N LEU A 662 27.04 12.36 3.89
CA LEU A 662 27.05 11.38 2.80
C LEU A 662 27.52 12.07 1.50
N PRO A 663 28.43 11.47 0.73
CA PRO A 663 28.89 12.04 -0.55
C PRO A 663 27.74 12.24 -1.54
N GLN A 664 26.85 11.25 -1.59
CA GLN A 664 25.66 11.25 -2.44
C GLN A 664 24.48 10.57 -1.71
N PRO A 665 23.25 10.65 -2.23
CA PRO A 665 22.12 9.89 -1.68
C PRO A 665 22.35 8.38 -1.82
N ASP A 666 22.89 7.75 -0.78
CA ASP A 666 23.15 6.32 -0.71
C ASP A 666 22.28 5.67 0.38
N THR A 667 21.43 4.71 -0.02
CA THR A 667 20.49 4.04 0.89
C THR A 667 21.19 3.05 1.81
N GLU A 668 22.22 2.34 1.33
CA GLU A 668 22.93 1.33 2.12
C GLU A 668 23.79 2.00 3.20
N GLN A 669 24.54 3.04 2.84
CA GLN A 669 25.29 3.85 3.80
C GLN A 669 24.36 4.49 4.83
N TYR A 670 23.25 5.11 4.39
CA TYR A 670 22.27 5.71 5.28
C TYR A 670 21.71 4.70 6.29
N ASN A 671 21.28 3.52 5.81
CA ASN A 671 20.73 2.47 6.67
C ASN A 671 21.76 2.01 7.71
N THR A 672 23.01 1.84 7.29
CA THR A 672 24.11 1.41 8.16
C THR A 672 24.41 2.44 9.26
N VAL A 673 24.46 3.74 8.91
CA VAL A 673 24.59 4.83 9.89
C VAL A 673 23.46 4.83 10.91
N LYS A 674 22.21 4.62 10.47
CA LYS A 674 21.07 4.54 11.39
C LYS A 674 21.13 3.33 12.30
N THR A 675 21.47 2.15 11.78
CA THR A 675 21.61 0.94 12.62
C THR A 675 22.71 1.09 13.66
N VAL A 676 23.91 1.57 13.27
CA VAL A 676 25.03 1.75 14.20
C VAL A 676 24.75 2.83 15.26
N GLY A 677 24.11 3.93 14.87
CA GLY A 677 23.72 5.00 15.79
C GLY A 677 22.57 4.59 16.72
N ASP A 678 21.44 4.14 16.16
CA ASP A 678 20.20 3.97 16.89
C ASP A 678 20.16 2.69 17.75
N ILE A 679 20.76 1.59 17.26
CA ILE A 679 20.77 0.27 17.92
C ILE A 679 22.13 0.02 18.60
N GLY A 680 23.23 0.32 17.90
CA GLY A 680 24.57 -0.05 18.38
C GLY A 680 25.08 0.84 19.51
N THR A 681 25.22 2.14 19.27
CA THR A 681 25.93 3.05 20.17
C THR A 681 25.01 3.98 20.96
N GLY A 682 23.84 4.31 20.46
CA GLY A 682 22.93 5.27 21.09
C GLY A 682 23.34 6.73 20.87
N ILE A 683 24.05 7.04 19.78
CA ILE A 683 24.36 8.41 19.37
C ILE A 683 23.28 8.87 18.38
N HIS A 684 22.70 10.05 18.62
CA HIS A 684 21.78 10.65 17.66
C HIS A 684 22.47 11.05 16.37
N THR A 685 21.85 10.76 15.22
CA THR A 685 22.42 11.13 13.92
C THR A 685 21.45 11.90 13.03
N VAL A 686 21.93 12.95 12.36
CA VAL A 686 21.25 13.59 11.23
C VAL A 686 22.14 13.49 10.00
N CYS A 687 21.69 12.76 8.98
CA CYS A 687 22.45 12.60 7.75
C CYS A 687 22.20 13.79 6.81
N LEU A 688 23.27 14.32 6.22
CA LEU A 688 23.30 15.43 5.28
C LEU A 688 23.93 14.94 3.96
N VAL A 689 23.54 15.53 2.83
CA VAL A 689 24.13 15.20 1.52
C VAL A 689 25.11 16.31 1.15
N GLN A 690 26.35 15.93 0.81
CA GLN A 690 27.47 16.84 0.60
C GLN A 690 27.14 17.97 -0.39
N ASP A 691 26.65 17.64 -1.59
CA ASP A 691 26.32 18.64 -2.62
C ASP A 691 25.30 19.67 -2.13
N LYS A 692 24.30 19.23 -1.34
CA LYS A 692 23.28 20.14 -0.79
C LYS A 692 23.85 21.12 0.24
N VAL A 693 24.87 20.69 0.99
CA VAL A 693 25.57 21.55 1.96
C VAL A 693 26.47 22.54 1.20
N LEU A 694 27.21 22.04 0.20
CA LEU A 694 28.11 22.85 -0.64
C LEU A 694 27.41 23.94 -1.44
N ASP A 695 26.29 23.62 -2.08
CA ASP A 695 25.46 24.56 -2.84
C ASP A 695 24.97 25.77 -2.02
N ARG A 696 25.02 25.66 -0.69
CA ARG A 696 24.59 26.68 0.26
C ARG A 696 25.74 27.51 0.80
N LEU A 697 26.98 27.01 0.74
CA LEU A 697 28.20 27.73 1.13
C LEU A 697 28.78 28.60 -0.01
N GLY A 698 28.32 28.46 -1.25
CA GLY A 698 29.04 28.91 -2.46
C GLY A 698 28.59 30.18 -3.18
N GLY A 699 27.88 31.16 -2.59
CA GLY A 699 27.49 32.35 -3.36
C GLY A 699 27.31 33.65 -2.60
N ALA A 700 28.13 34.66 -2.93
CA ALA A 700 28.06 36.03 -2.43
C ALA A 700 26.73 36.77 -2.71
N ASN A 701 25.84 36.21 -3.55
CA ASN A 701 24.58 36.83 -3.99
C ASN A 701 23.29 36.07 -3.58
N LYS A 702 23.34 35.06 -2.69
CA LYS A 702 22.11 34.40 -2.20
C LYS A 702 21.75 34.93 -0.80
N LYS A 703 20.60 35.61 -0.71
CA LYS A 703 20.07 36.24 0.53
C LYS A 703 20.11 35.30 1.76
N PRO A 704 20.38 35.85 2.96
CA PRO A 704 20.60 35.13 4.22
C PRO A 704 19.28 34.68 4.91
N LYS A 705 18.49 33.83 4.25
CA LYS A 705 17.36 33.14 4.91
C LYS A 705 17.47 31.65 4.63
N ASP A 706 18.46 31.00 5.21
CA ASP A 706 18.70 29.58 4.94
C ASP A 706 17.74 28.70 5.76
N GLN A 707 16.49 28.63 5.29
CA GLN A 707 15.43 27.73 5.77
C GLN A 707 15.90 26.25 5.85
N TYR A 708 16.99 25.89 5.16
CA TYR A 708 17.60 24.58 5.24
C TYR A 708 18.08 24.26 6.66
N TRP A 709 18.94 25.10 7.24
CA TRP A 709 19.51 24.87 8.57
C TRP A 709 18.45 24.89 9.66
N ASP A 710 17.47 25.79 9.57
CA ASP A 710 16.33 25.77 10.49
C ASP A 710 15.58 24.43 10.46
N ASN A 711 15.33 23.87 9.28
CA ASN A 711 14.69 22.56 9.15
C ASN A 711 15.57 21.40 9.65
N ILE A 712 16.90 21.54 9.62
CA ILE A 712 17.82 20.57 10.20
C ILE A 712 17.81 20.68 11.73
N LEU A 713 17.90 21.89 12.28
CA LEU A 713 17.90 22.15 13.72
C LEU A 713 16.57 21.81 14.40
N LEU A 714 15.44 21.97 13.70
CA LEU A 714 14.14 21.48 14.17
C LEU A 714 14.19 19.97 14.48
N LYS A 715 14.87 19.18 13.66
CA LYS A 715 15.04 17.73 13.90
C LYS A 715 16.03 17.47 15.03
N ALA A 716 17.13 18.22 15.07
CA ALA A 716 18.15 18.07 16.09
C ALA A 716 17.58 18.29 17.49
N ASN A 717 16.81 19.37 17.68
CA ASN A 717 16.20 19.69 18.97
C ASN A 717 15.21 18.60 19.42
N LEU A 718 14.34 18.11 18.52
CA LEU A 718 13.41 17.02 18.84
C LEU A 718 14.12 15.73 19.25
N ARG A 719 15.20 15.37 18.54
CA ARG A 719 16.01 14.19 18.86
C ARG A 719 16.56 14.28 20.27
N LEU A 720 17.12 15.43 20.62
CA LEU A 720 17.67 15.71 21.94
C LEU A 720 16.61 15.90 23.05
N GLY A 721 15.32 15.67 22.77
CA GLY A 721 14.24 15.77 23.76
C GLY A 721 13.63 17.16 23.92
N GLY A 722 13.96 18.12 23.05
CA GLY A 722 13.46 19.49 23.09
C GLY A 722 12.04 19.67 22.54
N VAL A 723 11.45 20.83 22.81
CA VAL A 723 10.14 21.27 22.34
C VAL A 723 10.33 22.46 21.40
N ASN A 724 10.08 22.26 20.10
CA ASN A 724 10.23 23.33 19.12
C ASN A 724 9.17 24.41 19.31
N HIS A 725 7.90 24.00 19.27
CA HIS A 725 6.73 24.85 19.40
C HIS A 725 5.59 24.10 20.09
N THR A 726 4.64 24.84 20.64
CA THR A 726 3.35 24.31 21.10
C THR A 726 2.20 24.96 20.31
N LEU A 727 1.00 24.39 20.44
CA LEU A 727 -0.20 24.83 19.74
C LEU A 727 -1.20 25.41 20.73
N GLN A 728 -1.75 26.58 20.41
CA GLN A 728 -2.87 27.15 21.14
C GLN A 728 -4.18 26.74 20.45
N CYS A 729 -4.89 25.80 21.05
CA CYS A 729 -6.20 25.33 20.58
C CYS A 729 -7.02 24.79 21.76
N ALA A 730 -8.25 25.29 21.93
CA ALA A 730 -9.11 24.95 23.07
C ALA A 730 -9.50 23.46 23.10
N ALA A 731 -9.75 22.82 21.95
CA ALA A 731 -10.01 21.38 21.91
C ALA A 731 -8.82 20.59 22.44
N ALA A 732 -7.61 20.91 21.96
CA ALA A 732 -6.39 20.25 22.38
C ALA A 732 -6.12 20.45 23.87
N GLU A 733 -6.28 21.67 24.39
CA GLU A 733 -6.11 21.98 25.80
C GLU A 733 -7.10 21.21 26.69
N ARG A 734 -8.39 21.18 26.31
CA ARG A 734 -9.41 20.42 27.04
C ARG A 734 -9.11 18.92 27.03
N ILE A 735 -8.81 18.35 25.86
CA ILE A 735 -8.61 16.91 25.69
C ILE A 735 -7.33 16.45 26.38
N LEU A 736 -6.23 17.16 26.19
CA LEU A 736 -4.90 16.72 26.63
C LEU A 736 -4.63 17.09 28.08
N SER A 737 -4.92 18.33 28.48
CA SER A 737 -4.58 18.83 29.81
C SER A 737 -5.67 18.50 30.82
N GLN A 738 -6.93 18.85 30.52
CA GLN A 738 -8.02 18.74 31.49
C GLN A 738 -8.60 17.32 31.58
N LEU A 739 -8.78 16.66 30.42
CA LEU A 739 -9.28 15.29 30.34
C LEU A 739 -8.16 14.23 30.27
N ARG A 740 -6.89 14.66 30.32
CA ARG A 740 -5.70 13.81 30.49
C ARG A 740 -5.65 12.67 29.47
N ALA A 741 -5.89 12.99 28.20
CA ALA A 741 -5.83 12.02 27.10
C ALA A 741 -4.39 11.82 26.59
N MET A 742 -4.03 10.57 26.31
CA MET A 742 -2.83 10.22 25.53
C MET A 742 -3.25 9.91 24.09
N VAL A 743 -2.54 10.50 23.14
CA VAL A 743 -2.69 10.30 21.70
C VAL A 743 -1.63 9.30 21.24
N VAL A 744 -2.06 8.28 20.52
CA VAL A 744 -1.22 7.20 20.00
C VAL A 744 -1.35 7.15 18.48
N GLY A 745 -0.25 6.90 17.78
CA GLY A 745 -0.25 6.57 16.36
C GLY A 745 0.45 5.24 16.13
N TYR A 746 -0.11 4.36 15.30
CA TYR A 746 0.62 3.17 14.85
C TYR A 746 0.29 2.77 13.40
N ASP A 747 1.26 2.16 12.75
CA ASP A 747 1.22 1.69 11.36
C ASP A 747 1.83 0.27 11.28
N VAL A 748 1.42 -0.48 10.26
CA VAL A 748 1.96 -1.81 9.96
C VAL A 748 2.54 -1.79 8.56
N THR A 749 3.76 -2.31 8.42
CA THR A 749 4.51 -2.21 7.18
C THR A 749 5.11 -3.55 6.77
N HIS A 750 4.98 -3.87 5.48
CA HIS A 750 5.38 -5.18 4.92
C HIS A 750 6.67 -5.07 4.09
N ALA A 751 7.48 -6.13 4.09
CA ALA A 751 8.62 -6.24 3.18
C ALA A 751 8.19 -6.13 1.71
N ALA A 752 9.09 -5.66 0.84
CA ALA A 752 8.79 -5.53 -0.59
C ALA A 752 8.53 -6.92 -1.21
N PRO A 753 7.60 -7.05 -2.17
CA PRO A 753 7.38 -8.31 -2.88
C PRO A 753 8.68 -8.80 -3.52
N GLY A 754 9.11 -10.03 -3.22
CA GLY A 754 10.29 -10.65 -3.84
C GLY A 754 11.65 -10.32 -3.20
N ALA A 755 11.71 -9.54 -2.12
CA ALA A 755 12.94 -9.36 -1.35
C ALA A 755 13.27 -10.67 -0.60
N GLY A 756 14.43 -11.28 -0.89
CA GLY A 756 14.88 -12.56 -0.32
C GLY A 756 15.37 -12.46 1.14
N GLY A 757 14.51 -11.99 2.05
CA GLY A 757 14.75 -11.92 3.49
C GLY A 757 13.46 -12.15 4.28
N THR A 758 13.56 -12.27 5.61
CA THR A 758 12.43 -12.59 6.51
C THR A 758 11.23 -11.66 6.28
N SER A 759 10.07 -12.27 6.07
CA SER A 759 8.85 -11.64 5.53
C SER A 759 7.89 -11.10 6.60
N SER A 760 8.37 -10.92 7.84
CA SER A 760 7.59 -10.45 8.98
C SER A 760 7.09 -9.03 8.78
N SER A 761 5.83 -8.78 9.17
CA SER A 761 5.24 -7.45 9.18
C SER A 761 5.80 -6.66 10.36
N ILE A 762 6.21 -5.41 10.14
CA ILE A 762 6.80 -4.55 11.17
C ILE A 762 5.74 -3.57 11.66
N ILE A 763 5.63 -3.39 12.98
CA ILE A 763 4.70 -2.45 13.61
C ILE A 763 5.51 -1.34 14.26
N GLY A 764 5.17 -0.09 13.94
CA GLY A 764 5.73 1.10 14.60
C GLY A 764 4.65 1.84 15.38
N MET A 765 4.87 2.12 16.66
CA MET A 765 3.94 2.86 17.51
C MET A 765 4.61 4.07 18.17
N VAL A 766 3.90 5.19 18.21
CA VAL A 766 4.30 6.43 18.87
C VAL A 766 3.20 6.91 19.81
N ALA A 767 3.57 7.62 20.88
CA ALA A 767 2.62 8.29 21.76
C ALA A 767 3.19 9.61 22.26
N ASN A 768 2.36 10.64 22.46
CA ASN A 768 2.81 11.88 23.06
C ASN A 768 3.11 11.69 24.55
N LEU A 769 4.11 12.40 25.08
CA LEU A 769 4.43 12.35 26.51
C LEU A 769 3.55 13.25 27.37
N ASP A 770 3.13 14.39 26.84
CA ASP A 770 2.44 15.45 27.58
C ASP A 770 1.49 16.26 26.69
N HIS A 771 0.90 17.30 27.26
CA HIS A 771 -0.02 18.19 26.56
C HIS A 771 0.64 19.09 25.50
N ASN A 772 1.97 19.19 25.45
CA ASN A 772 2.68 20.03 24.46
C ASN A 772 2.70 19.41 23.06
N LEU A 773 2.39 18.11 22.93
CA LEU A 773 2.39 17.37 21.66
C LEU A 773 3.71 17.44 20.86
N ALA A 774 4.83 17.65 21.54
CA ALA A 774 6.13 17.82 20.89
C ALA A 774 6.98 16.56 20.88
N GLN A 775 7.04 15.84 22.00
CA GLN A 775 7.84 14.62 22.14
C GLN A 775 6.97 13.38 21.95
N TRP A 776 7.41 12.51 21.03
CA TRP A 776 6.72 11.27 20.66
C TRP A 776 7.72 10.11 20.57
N PRO A 777 8.13 9.51 21.70
CA PRO A 777 8.97 8.32 21.67
C PRO A 777 8.33 7.19 20.86
N ALA A 778 9.15 6.25 20.37
CA ALA A 778 8.68 5.17 19.53
C ALA A 778 8.97 3.79 20.13
N THR A 779 8.12 2.83 19.80
CA THR A 779 8.31 1.39 20.02
C THR A 779 8.15 0.66 18.68
N ILE A 780 8.88 -0.44 18.52
CA ILE A 780 8.88 -1.28 17.31
C ILE A 780 8.69 -2.73 17.74
N SER A 781 7.79 -3.45 17.07
CA SER A 781 7.57 -4.88 17.26
C SER A 781 7.43 -5.57 15.90
N PHE A 782 7.71 -6.87 15.84
CA PHE A 782 7.57 -7.69 14.66
C PHE A 782 6.40 -8.66 14.83
N GLN A 783 5.58 -8.78 13.79
CA GLN A 783 4.55 -9.79 13.78
C GLN A 783 5.15 -11.17 13.49
N PRO A 784 4.73 -12.22 14.24
CA PRO A 784 5.11 -13.59 13.95
C PRO A 784 4.62 -14.04 12.57
N GLU A 785 3.46 -13.54 12.14
CA GLU A 785 2.82 -13.92 10.89
C GLU A 785 3.21 -12.94 9.77
N GLU A 786 3.55 -13.50 8.62
CA GLU A 786 4.01 -12.73 7.48
C GLU A 786 2.85 -12.01 6.77
N ARG A 787 3.10 -10.76 6.36
CA ARG A 787 2.22 -9.95 5.51
C ARG A 787 0.79 -9.78 6.02
N LYS A 788 0.57 -9.80 7.33
CA LYS A 788 -0.72 -9.53 7.94
C LYS A 788 -0.82 -8.08 8.39
N GLU A 789 -1.80 -7.38 7.81
CA GLU A 789 -2.09 -6.00 8.18
C GLU A 789 -2.62 -5.90 9.61
N ILE A 790 -3.44 -6.87 10.04
CA ILE A 790 -4.09 -6.88 11.34
C ILE A 790 -3.18 -7.47 12.41
N VAL A 791 -2.94 -6.73 13.49
CA VAL A 791 -2.11 -7.16 14.62
C VAL A 791 -2.89 -8.13 15.51
N ALA A 792 -2.69 -9.42 15.29
CA ALA A 792 -3.45 -10.45 15.98
C ALA A 792 -2.82 -10.97 17.28
N THR A 793 -1.65 -10.48 17.70
CA THR A 793 -0.93 -11.01 18.87
C THR A 793 -0.91 -9.98 20.01
N ILE A 794 -1.24 -10.40 21.23
CA ILE A 794 -1.26 -9.50 22.38
C ILE A 794 0.16 -9.11 22.82
N THR A 795 1.15 -10.00 22.67
CA THR A 795 2.56 -9.71 22.99
C THR A 795 3.07 -8.48 22.24
N CYS A 796 2.71 -8.32 20.96
CA CYS A 796 3.04 -7.12 20.19
C CYS A 796 2.48 -5.86 20.87
N PHE A 797 1.23 -5.87 21.32
CA PHE A 797 0.65 -4.71 22.00
C PHE A 797 1.22 -4.48 23.41
N GLN A 798 1.63 -5.53 24.13
CA GLN A 798 2.36 -5.38 25.39
C GLN A 798 3.68 -4.64 25.14
N GLU A 799 4.48 -5.10 24.18
CA GLU A 799 5.76 -4.49 23.82
C GLU A 799 5.62 -3.05 23.29
N LEU A 800 4.55 -2.78 22.56
CA LEU A 800 4.34 -1.49 21.92
C LEU A 800 3.73 -0.46 22.88
N LEU A 801 2.64 -0.80 23.59
CA LEU A 801 1.81 0.16 24.32
C LEU A 801 2.22 0.32 25.79
N GLU A 802 2.67 -0.75 26.46
CA GLU A 802 3.04 -0.67 27.87
C GLU A 802 4.16 0.36 28.13
N PRO A 803 5.26 0.41 27.34
CA PRO A 803 6.29 1.42 27.54
C PRO A 803 5.76 2.84 27.42
N HIS A 804 4.83 3.09 26.49
CA HIS A 804 4.21 4.42 26.33
C HIS A 804 3.35 4.81 27.53
N LEU A 805 2.52 3.89 28.03
CA LEU A 805 1.72 4.13 29.24
C LEU A 805 2.60 4.44 30.46
N ARG A 806 3.69 3.68 30.65
CA ARG A 806 4.62 3.89 31.76
C ARG A 806 5.40 5.21 31.62
N ARG A 807 5.81 5.60 30.40
CA ARG A 807 6.45 6.90 30.12
C ARG A 807 5.52 8.06 30.40
N TRP A 808 4.28 7.99 29.90
CA TRP A 808 3.28 9.01 30.12
C TRP A 808 3.02 9.21 31.61
N ALA A 809 2.85 8.11 32.37
CA ALA A 809 2.67 8.18 33.82
C ALA A 809 3.91 8.69 34.57
N GLY A 810 5.10 8.50 34.01
CA GLY A 810 6.35 9.05 34.51
C GLY A 810 6.46 10.56 34.31
N ALA A 811 6.01 11.07 33.16
CA ALA A 811 6.02 12.49 32.80
C ALA A 811 4.90 13.29 33.49
N ASN A 812 3.77 12.65 33.80
CA ASN A 812 2.57 13.29 34.38
C ASN A 812 2.31 12.86 35.84
N LYS A 813 3.37 12.73 36.64
CA LYS A 813 3.25 12.41 38.07
C LYS A 813 2.59 13.57 38.83
N ALA A 814 1.69 13.25 39.75
CA ALA A 814 1.14 14.19 40.72
C ALA A 814 1.45 13.68 42.13
N GLU A 815 1.97 14.53 43.01
CA GLU A 815 2.29 14.19 44.41
C GLU A 815 3.14 12.90 44.54
N ASN A 816 4.15 12.73 43.68
CA ASN A 816 5.01 11.54 43.60
C ASN A 816 4.29 10.21 43.27
N LYS A 817 3.00 10.23 42.91
CA LYS A 817 2.25 9.04 42.46
C LYS A 817 2.18 8.99 40.94
N LYS A 818 2.38 7.79 40.39
CA LYS A 818 2.19 7.51 38.95
C LYS A 818 0.71 7.65 38.63
N ARG A 819 0.38 8.52 37.67
CA ARG A 819 -0.99 8.70 37.19
C ARG A 819 -1.02 8.33 35.71
N TYR A 820 -1.83 7.36 35.34
CA TYR A 820 -1.98 6.93 33.95
C TYR A 820 -3.04 7.80 33.23
N PRO A 821 -3.06 7.84 31.88
CA PRO A 821 -4.02 8.66 31.15
C PRO A 821 -5.47 8.22 31.39
N GLU A 822 -6.44 9.14 31.33
CA GLU A 822 -7.86 8.77 31.47
C GLU A 822 -8.47 8.32 30.14
N ALA A 823 -7.85 8.72 29.03
CA ALA A 823 -8.31 8.40 27.69
C ALA A 823 -7.14 8.07 26.75
N LEU A 824 -7.39 7.17 25.81
CA LEU A 824 -6.47 6.75 24.75
C LEU A 824 -7.12 7.05 23.40
N ILE A 825 -6.54 7.98 22.65
CA ILE A 825 -7.00 8.36 21.31
C ILE A 825 -6.00 7.81 20.29
N ILE A 826 -6.38 6.75 19.60
CA ILE A 826 -5.48 5.96 18.76
C ILE A 826 -5.75 6.23 17.28
N TYR A 827 -4.76 6.70 16.54
CA TYR A 827 -4.77 6.86 15.09
C TYR A 827 -4.06 5.68 14.43
N ARG A 828 -4.83 4.84 13.72
CA ARG A 828 -4.36 3.61 13.08
C ARG A 828 -4.30 3.78 11.56
N ASP A 829 -3.10 3.82 11.00
CA ASP A 829 -2.86 3.90 9.54
C ASP A 829 -2.68 2.50 8.93
N GLY A 830 -3.00 2.29 7.65
CA GLY A 830 -2.72 1.05 6.92
C GLY A 830 -3.92 0.12 6.67
N VAL A 831 -5.09 0.41 7.27
CA VAL A 831 -6.27 -0.48 7.23
C VAL A 831 -7.26 -0.07 6.13
N SER A 832 -7.73 -1.05 5.34
CA SER A 832 -8.76 -0.85 4.32
C SER A 832 -10.20 -1.03 4.86
N GLU A 833 -11.22 -0.54 4.14
CA GLU A 833 -12.65 -0.63 4.54
C GLU A 833 -13.08 -2.06 4.91
N GLY A 834 -12.63 -3.06 4.15
CA GLY A 834 -12.95 -4.48 4.41
C GLY A 834 -12.25 -5.08 5.64
N GLN A 835 -11.49 -4.28 6.39
CA GLN A 835 -10.74 -4.72 7.56
C GLN A 835 -11.10 -3.94 8.83
N TYR A 836 -12.07 -3.02 8.78
CA TYR A 836 -12.50 -2.25 9.96
C TYR A 836 -13.01 -3.15 11.08
N ASP A 837 -13.90 -4.10 10.76
CA ASP A 837 -14.40 -5.06 11.74
C ASP A 837 -13.27 -5.91 12.33
N HIS A 838 -12.27 -6.27 11.53
CA HIS A 838 -11.10 -6.99 12.04
C HIS A 838 -10.30 -6.18 13.08
N VAL A 839 -10.23 -4.85 12.97
CA VAL A 839 -9.57 -4.02 14.01
C VAL A 839 -10.37 -4.08 15.30
N VAL A 840 -11.70 -3.97 15.22
CA VAL A 840 -12.59 -4.03 16.39
C VAL A 840 -12.59 -5.42 17.04
N GLU A 841 -12.62 -6.48 16.25
CA GLU A 841 -12.72 -7.86 16.73
C GLU A 841 -11.37 -8.44 17.16
N LYS A 842 -10.27 -8.02 16.52
CA LYS A 842 -8.95 -8.65 16.73
C LYS A 842 -7.93 -7.73 17.40
N GLU A 843 -7.90 -6.42 17.14
CA GLU A 843 -6.88 -5.53 17.73
C GLU A 843 -7.36 -4.90 19.05
N TYR A 844 -8.57 -4.32 19.05
CA TYR A 844 -9.12 -3.61 20.21
C TYR A 844 -9.14 -4.45 21.52
N PRO A 845 -9.57 -5.72 21.54
CA PRO A 845 -9.58 -6.50 22.78
C PRO A 845 -8.18 -6.70 23.38
N LYS A 846 -7.14 -6.73 22.55
CA LYS A 846 -5.74 -6.89 22.98
C LYS A 846 -5.21 -5.58 23.55
N ILE A 847 -5.48 -4.46 22.89
CA ILE A 847 -5.19 -3.11 23.41
C ILE A 847 -5.86 -2.91 24.78
N ARG A 848 -7.15 -3.26 24.86
CA ARG A 848 -7.95 -3.18 26.09
C ARG A 848 -7.33 -4.02 27.21
N SER A 849 -6.96 -5.26 26.92
CA SER A 849 -6.35 -6.18 27.88
C SER A 849 -5.02 -5.67 28.44
N VAL A 850 -4.15 -5.10 27.60
CA VAL A 850 -2.89 -4.48 28.05
C VAL A 850 -3.17 -3.34 29.04
N CYS A 851 -4.16 -2.50 28.73
CA CYS A 851 -4.58 -1.43 29.65
C CYS A 851 -5.14 -2.01 30.96
N GLU A 852 -6.00 -3.03 30.90
CA GLU A 852 -6.57 -3.64 32.10
C GLU A 852 -5.51 -4.20 33.04
N GLY A 853 -4.47 -4.84 32.51
CA GLY A 853 -3.34 -5.33 33.32
C GLY A 853 -2.62 -4.22 34.09
N ILE A 854 -2.18 -3.18 33.37
CA ILE A 854 -1.41 -2.06 33.95
C ILE A 854 -2.25 -1.24 34.94
N TYR A 855 -3.52 -0.99 34.62
CA TYR A 855 -4.39 -0.16 35.45
C TYR A 855 -4.87 -0.91 36.69
N LYS A 856 -5.04 -2.24 36.61
CA LYS A 856 -5.26 -3.10 37.78
C LYS A 856 -4.06 -3.07 38.73
N GLU A 857 -2.84 -3.21 38.20
CA GLU A 857 -1.58 -3.06 38.97
C GLU A 857 -1.53 -1.69 39.68
N ALA A 858 -1.90 -0.63 38.95
CA ALA A 858 -1.88 0.75 39.44
C ALA A 858 -3.08 1.15 40.31
N LYS A 859 -4.06 0.26 40.52
CA LYS A 859 -5.34 0.53 41.21
C LYS A 859 -6.06 1.78 40.64
N GLN A 860 -6.07 1.93 39.33
CA GLN A 860 -6.70 3.05 38.60
C GLN A 860 -7.80 2.55 37.65
N PRO A 861 -8.80 3.39 37.31
CA PRO A 861 -9.82 3.03 36.35
C PRO A 861 -9.22 2.92 34.94
N VAL A 862 -9.59 1.87 34.22
CA VAL A 862 -9.15 1.62 32.84
C VAL A 862 -9.55 2.78 31.94
N PRO A 863 -8.68 3.24 31.01
CA PRO A 863 -8.93 4.44 30.23
C PRO A 863 -10.03 4.20 29.19
N LYS A 864 -10.73 5.28 28.82
CA LYS A 864 -11.65 5.30 27.67
C LYS A 864 -10.84 5.22 26.37
N ILE A 865 -11.16 4.29 25.48
CA ILE A 865 -10.45 4.10 24.21
C ILE A 865 -11.28 4.59 23.02
N THR A 866 -10.66 5.38 22.14
CA THR A 866 -11.19 5.69 20.81
C THR A 866 -10.16 5.30 19.75
N ILE A 867 -10.57 4.57 18.72
CA ILE A 867 -9.73 4.18 17.58
C ILE A 867 -10.25 4.83 16.30
N VAL A 868 -9.39 5.63 15.67
CA VAL A 868 -9.63 6.33 14.41
C VAL A 868 -8.72 5.75 13.34
N ILE A 869 -9.31 5.12 12.32
CA ILE A 869 -8.58 4.65 11.14
C ILE A 869 -8.21 5.84 10.27
N VAL A 870 -6.97 5.84 9.78
CA VAL A 870 -6.40 6.89 8.93
C VAL A 870 -6.20 6.34 7.51
N GLY A 871 -7.12 6.70 6.62
CA GLY A 871 -7.08 6.38 5.21
C GLY A 871 -6.35 7.45 4.41
N LYS A 872 -5.03 7.35 4.25
CA LYS A 872 -4.25 8.26 3.37
C LYS A 872 -4.21 7.81 1.90
N ARG A 873 -4.68 6.59 1.60
CA ARG A 873 -4.62 5.95 0.27
C ARG A 873 -5.98 5.67 -0.37
N HIS A 874 -6.74 6.70 -0.76
CA HIS A 874 -7.99 6.59 -1.55
C HIS A 874 -8.05 7.45 -2.83
N HIS A 875 -9.09 7.26 -3.64
CA HIS A 875 -9.30 7.97 -4.92
C HIS A 875 -10.15 9.23 -4.83
N THR A 876 -10.74 9.55 -3.67
CA THR A 876 -11.51 10.80 -3.45
C THR A 876 -10.66 12.06 -3.63
N ARG A 877 -11.18 13.04 -4.36
CA ARG A 877 -10.62 14.38 -4.58
C ARG A 877 -11.74 15.43 -4.49
N PHE A 878 -11.37 16.62 -4.05
CA PHE A 878 -12.26 17.78 -3.95
C PHE A 878 -11.71 18.94 -4.77
N TYR A 879 -12.61 19.68 -5.41
CA TYR A 879 -12.29 20.82 -6.26
C TYR A 879 -13.13 22.02 -5.80
N PRO A 880 -12.52 23.18 -5.49
CA PRO A 880 -13.27 24.40 -5.16
C PRO A 880 -14.24 24.81 -6.27
N GLN A 881 -15.48 25.21 -5.92
CA GLN A 881 -16.40 25.81 -6.89
C GLN A 881 -16.16 27.31 -7.10
N ASN A 882 -15.42 27.95 -6.20
CA ASN A 882 -15.12 29.37 -6.23
C ASN A 882 -13.76 29.67 -5.57
N ASP A 883 -13.23 30.86 -5.84
CA ASP A 883 -11.91 31.29 -5.35
C ASP A 883 -11.86 31.44 -3.82
N ARG A 884 -13.00 31.66 -3.16
CA ARG A 884 -13.04 31.74 -1.69
C ARG A 884 -12.68 30.41 -1.03
N ALA A 885 -13.02 29.29 -1.66
CA ALA A 885 -12.66 27.95 -1.21
C ALA A 885 -11.29 27.46 -1.70
N ALA A 886 -10.66 28.20 -2.62
CA ALA A 886 -9.41 27.80 -3.25
C ALA A 886 -8.16 28.42 -2.58
N ASP A 887 -7.06 27.66 -2.56
CA ASP A 887 -5.72 28.16 -2.29
C ASP A 887 -5.05 28.70 -3.57
N ARG A 888 -3.80 29.19 -3.45
CA ARG A 888 -3.05 29.76 -4.59
C ARG A 888 -2.78 28.76 -5.72
N LYS A 889 -2.95 27.45 -5.48
CA LYS A 889 -2.74 26.37 -6.45
C LYS A 889 -4.05 25.81 -7.00
N GLY A 890 -5.20 26.38 -6.59
CA GLY A 890 -6.53 25.94 -6.98
C GLY A 890 -7.06 24.74 -6.19
N ASN A 891 -6.36 24.33 -5.13
CA ASN A 891 -6.81 23.25 -4.24
C ASN A 891 -7.77 23.80 -3.18
N PRO A 892 -8.57 22.95 -2.51
CA PRO A 892 -9.29 23.38 -1.31
C PRO A 892 -8.34 24.00 -0.29
N LYS A 893 -8.78 25.03 0.44
CA LYS A 893 -7.94 25.63 1.49
C LYS A 893 -7.63 24.61 2.59
N PRO A 894 -6.44 24.68 3.21
CA PRO A 894 -6.11 23.87 4.38
C PRO A 894 -7.15 24.06 5.49
N GLY A 895 -7.56 22.96 6.12
CA GLY A 895 -8.67 22.91 7.07
C GLY A 895 -10.02 22.52 6.45
N THR A 896 -10.08 22.26 5.13
CA THR A 896 -11.30 21.80 4.47
C THR A 896 -11.71 20.41 4.97
N ILE A 897 -12.93 20.29 5.47
CA ILE A 897 -13.59 19.06 5.91
C ILE A 897 -14.80 18.76 5.02
N VAL A 898 -14.95 17.48 4.69
CA VAL A 898 -16.15 16.94 4.05
C VAL A 898 -16.61 15.70 4.83
N ASP A 899 -17.70 15.86 5.55
CA ASP A 899 -18.34 14.81 6.37
C ASP A 899 -19.74 14.44 5.87
N ARG A 900 -20.17 14.98 4.71
CA ARG A 900 -21.51 14.83 4.13
C ARG A 900 -21.48 14.36 2.67
N SER A 901 -22.65 13.94 2.18
CA SER A 901 -22.93 13.53 0.79
C SER A 901 -22.26 12.22 0.40
N ILE A 902 -20.96 12.25 0.13
CA ILE A 902 -20.19 11.10 -0.35
C ILE A 902 -19.74 10.16 0.78
N THR A 903 -19.92 10.59 2.03
CA THR A 903 -19.72 9.79 3.23
C THR A 903 -20.96 8.98 3.56
N SER A 904 -20.77 7.85 4.23
CA SER A 904 -21.79 7.03 4.84
C SER A 904 -22.57 7.82 5.89
N GLN A 905 -23.89 7.62 5.88
CA GLN A 905 -24.78 8.13 6.93
C GLN A 905 -24.64 7.34 8.24
N PHE A 906 -24.16 6.10 8.19
CA PHE A 906 -24.05 5.22 9.35
C PHE A 906 -22.68 5.34 10.02
N LEU A 907 -21.61 5.32 9.23
CA LEU A 907 -20.25 5.34 9.75
C LEU A 907 -19.89 6.74 10.21
N TRP A 908 -19.27 6.85 11.38
CA TRP A 908 -18.64 8.09 11.79
C TRP A 908 -17.34 8.31 11.02
N GLU A 909 -17.43 9.04 9.92
CA GLU A 909 -16.30 9.33 9.05
C GLU A 909 -16.29 10.76 8.50
N PHE A 910 -15.11 11.26 8.16
CA PHE A 910 -14.90 12.55 7.52
C PHE A 910 -13.61 12.57 6.71
N TYR A 911 -13.56 13.40 5.68
CA TYR A 911 -12.33 13.75 4.97
C TYR A 911 -11.80 15.08 5.48
N LEU A 912 -10.50 15.19 5.69
CA LEU A 912 -9.83 16.43 6.10
C LEU A 912 -8.61 16.69 5.21
N GLN A 913 -8.57 17.87 4.59
CA GLN A 913 -7.40 18.41 3.91
C GLN A 913 -6.72 19.44 4.81
N ALA A 914 -5.81 19.00 5.68
CA ALA A 914 -5.14 19.89 6.65
C ALA A 914 -3.96 20.71 6.08
N HIS A 915 -3.57 20.49 4.83
CA HIS A 915 -2.31 21.00 4.26
C HIS A 915 -2.50 21.70 2.92
N GLU A 916 -1.58 22.60 2.58
CA GLU A 916 -1.43 23.14 1.23
C GLU A 916 -0.68 22.13 0.36
N ALA A 917 -1.28 21.72 -0.75
CA ALA A 917 -0.63 20.83 -1.70
C ALA A 917 0.41 21.62 -2.51
N ILE A 918 1.68 21.30 -2.32
CA ILE A 918 2.80 21.99 -2.97
C ILE A 918 2.72 21.84 -4.51
N GLN A 919 2.28 20.66 -4.97
CA GLN A 919 2.16 20.29 -6.38
C GLN A 919 0.92 19.41 -6.59
N GLY A 920 0.29 19.58 -7.76
CA GLY A 920 -0.85 18.78 -8.20
C GLY A 920 -2.13 18.98 -7.40
N THR A 921 -3.06 18.04 -7.55
CA THR A 921 -4.31 17.97 -6.79
C THR A 921 -4.09 17.33 -5.42
N ALA A 922 -4.51 18.04 -4.38
CA ALA A 922 -4.45 17.61 -3.00
C ALA A 922 -5.23 16.31 -2.78
N ARG A 923 -4.69 15.47 -1.92
CA ARG A 923 -5.40 14.30 -1.41
C ARG A 923 -5.83 14.60 0.03
N PRO A 924 -7.13 14.76 0.31
CA PRO A 924 -7.59 14.83 1.69
C PRO A 924 -7.30 13.50 2.38
N THR A 925 -7.14 13.47 3.69
CA THR A 925 -7.04 12.22 4.46
C THR A 925 -8.42 11.82 4.95
N HIS A 926 -8.77 10.55 4.84
CA HIS A 926 -10.03 9.99 5.29
C HIS A 926 -9.89 9.45 6.72
N TYR A 927 -10.77 9.84 7.63
CA TYR A 927 -10.78 9.39 9.02
C TYR A 927 -12.07 8.65 9.31
N VAL A 928 -11.98 7.45 9.90
CA VAL A 928 -13.14 6.61 10.25
C VAL A 928 -13.01 6.16 11.70
N VAL A 929 -14.00 6.46 12.53
CA VAL A 929 -14.04 6.02 13.93
C VAL A 929 -14.60 4.60 13.97
N VAL A 930 -13.82 3.66 14.51
CA VAL A 930 -14.20 2.23 14.60
C VAL A 930 -14.45 1.78 16.04
N VAL A 931 -13.92 2.51 17.02
CA VAL A 931 -14.22 2.36 18.45
C VAL A 931 -14.34 3.75 19.04
N ASP A 932 -15.36 4.00 19.87
CA ASP A 932 -15.48 5.25 20.62
C ASP A 932 -16.07 5.05 22.02
N GLU A 933 -15.22 5.19 23.03
CA GLU A 933 -15.61 5.26 24.45
C GLU A 933 -15.43 6.67 25.02
N PHE A 934 -14.81 7.59 24.27
CA PHE A 934 -14.41 8.90 24.74
C PHE A 934 -15.27 10.03 24.17
N PHE A 935 -15.30 10.23 22.85
CA PHE A 935 -15.84 11.47 22.30
C PHE A 935 -17.37 11.55 22.40
N GLY A 936 -18.09 10.53 21.94
CA GLY A 936 -19.54 10.46 22.00
C GLY A 936 -20.07 10.56 23.44
N PRO A 937 -19.58 9.74 24.38
CA PRO A 937 -20.02 9.83 25.79
C PRO A 937 -19.63 11.14 26.50
N THR A 938 -18.52 11.78 26.11
CA THR A 938 -18.01 12.97 26.82
C THR A 938 -18.53 14.29 26.21
N PHE A 939 -18.86 14.29 24.92
CA PHE A 939 -19.26 15.49 24.16
C PHE A 939 -20.57 15.30 23.36
N GLY A 940 -21.40 14.33 23.77
CA GLY A 940 -22.70 14.04 23.16
C GLY A 940 -23.76 15.13 23.37
N LEU A 941 -24.89 15.01 22.67
CA LEU A 941 -25.99 15.99 22.63
C LEU A 941 -26.87 16.03 23.89
N GLN A 942 -26.30 16.00 25.11
CA GLN A 942 -27.06 16.18 26.35
C GLN A 942 -26.42 17.16 27.34
N GLN A 943 -27.13 18.28 27.51
CA GLN A 943 -27.32 19.15 28.68
C GLN A 943 -26.15 19.93 29.31
N ASN A 944 -26.27 21.26 29.23
CA ASN A 944 -25.76 22.26 30.18
C ASN A 944 -24.29 22.19 30.60
N MET A 945 -23.36 22.07 29.64
CA MET A 945 -21.99 22.49 29.88
C MET A 945 -21.75 23.85 29.23
N PRO A 946 -21.15 24.84 29.93
CA PRO A 946 -20.71 26.06 29.30
C PRO A 946 -19.72 25.66 28.22
N LEU A 947 -20.17 25.79 26.99
CA LEU A 947 -19.41 25.54 25.79
C LEU A 947 -18.12 26.37 25.87
N THR A 948 -17.01 25.74 26.25
CA THR A 948 -15.67 26.36 26.28
C THR A 948 -15.43 27.09 24.97
N THR A 949 -14.86 28.29 25.00
CA THR A 949 -14.56 29.07 23.80
C THR A 949 -13.52 28.33 22.94
N PRO A 950 -13.79 28.00 21.65
CA PRO A 950 -15.03 28.21 20.92
C PRO A 950 -16.07 27.11 21.17
N PRO A 951 -17.37 27.46 21.20
CA PRO A 951 -18.40 26.53 21.64
C PRO A 951 -18.58 25.31 20.70
N TYR A 952 -18.25 24.11 21.19
CA TYR A 952 -18.43 22.85 20.45
C TYR A 952 -19.85 22.31 20.57
N ARG A 953 -20.60 22.24 19.46
CA ARG A 953 -22.00 21.80 19.51
C ARG A 953 -22.18 20.30 19.66
N ASN A 954 -21.20 19.50 19.24
CA ASN A 954 -21.27 18.04 19.26
C ASN A 954 -19.87 17.40 19.21
N ALA A 955 -19.83 16.09 19.43
CA ALA A 955 -18.60 15.29 19.41
C ALA A 955 -17.86 15.30 18.05
N ALA A 956 -18.57 15.45 16.92
CA ALA A 956 -17.93 15.51 15.60
C ALA A 956 -17.09 16.79 15.45
N ASP A 957 -17.60 17.94 15.89
CA ASP A 957 -16.85 19.21 15.91
C ASP A 957 -15.56 19.11 16.73
N VAL A 958 -15.63 18.44 17.89
CA VAL A 958 -14.47 18.27 18.78
C VAL A 958 -13.41 17.39 18.12
N LEU A 959 -13.81 16.24 17.57
CA LEU A 959 -12.89 15.31 16.93
C LEU A 959 -12.24 15.94 15.68
N GLU A 960 -13.05 16.57 14.83
CA GLU A 960 -12.60 17.22 13.60
C GLU A 960 -11.55 18.32 13.87
N ASP A 961 -11.83 19.21 14.83
CA ASP A 961 -10.91 20.30 15.19
C ASP A 961 -9.64 19.78 15.88
N PHE A 962 -9.77 18.74 16.71
CA PHE A 962 -8.63 18.08 17.33
C PHE A 962 -7.74 17.38 16.30
N THR A 963 -8.31 16.59 15.38
CA THR A 963 -7.55 15.95 14.28
C THR A 963 -6.89 16.98 13.37
N HIS A 964 -7.58 18.10 13.08
CA HIS A 964 -6.99 19.22 12.34
C HIS A 964 -5.79 19.81 13.08
N THR A 965 -5.93 20.10 14.37
CA THR A 965 -4.86 20.64 15.23
C THR A 965 -3.65 19.70 15.29
N LEU A 966 -3.87 18.39 15.42
CA LEU A 966 -2.81 17.39 15.38
C LEU A 966 -2.02 17.39 14.07
N SER A 967 -2.51 17.99 12.99
CA SER A 967 -1.76 18.11 11.74
C SER A 967 -0.68 19.20 11.79
N TYR A 968 -0.66 20.06 12.83
CA TYR A 968 0.30 21.16 13.00
C TYR A 968 1.37 20.87 14.07
N CYS A 969 1.27 19.78 14.83
CA CYS A 969 2.23 19.45 15.89
C CYS A 969 3.48 18.72 15.39
N LEU A 970 3.60 18.44 14.09
CA LEU A 970 4.82 17.87 13.54
C LEU A 970 5.99 18.88 13.65
N GLY A 971 6.80 18.76 14.70
CA GLY A 971 7.87 19.71 15.00
C GLY A 971 9.05 19.76 14.03
N ARG A 972 9.12 18.90 13.00
CA ARG A 972 10.28 18.85 12.06
C ARG A 972 10.20 19.84 10.89
N ALA A 973 9.11 20.60 10.77
CA ALA A 973 8.88 21.59 9.73
C ALA A 973 7.86 22.64 10.18
N THR A 974 7.91 23.84 9.62
CA THR A 974 6.94 24.92 9.92
C THR A 974 5.70 24.87 9.04
N ARG A 975 5.14 23.67 8.86
CA ARG A 975 3.98 23.40 8.01
C ARG A 975 3.13 22.27 8.57
N SER A 976 1.85 22.32 8.29
CA SER A 976 0.93 21.23 8.56
C SER A 976 1.17 20.04 7.63
N THR A 977 0.81 18.86 8.12
CA THR A 977 0.92 17.61 7.39
C THR A 977 -0.41 17.21 6.76
N ALA A 978 -0.33 16.48 5.65
CA ALA A 978 -1.53 15.96 4.99
C ALA A 978 -2.33 14.97 5.83
N VAL A 979 -1.61 14.23 6.67
CA VAL A 979 -2.11 13.21 7.60
C VAL A 979 -1.82 13.73 9.00
N CYS A 980 -2.67 13.46 9.99
CA CYS A 980 -2.41 13.87 11.37
C CYS A 980 -1.02 13.37 11.84
N THR A 981 -0.36 14.17 12.70
CA THR A 981 1.00 13.88 13.17
C THR A 981 1.19 12.47 13.75
N PRO A 982 0.32 11.92 14.63
CA PRO A 982 0.55 10.58 15.18
C PRO A 982 0.70 9.50 14.10
N ALA A 983 -0.19 9.46 13.10
CA ALA A 983 -0.08 8.51 12.00
C ALA A 983 1.16 8.79 11.11
N ARG A 984 1.48 10.06 10.84
CA ARG A 984 2.69 10.43 10.09
C ARG A 984 3.99 10.04 10.81
N LEU A 985 4.00 10.07 12.13
CA LEU A 985 5.14 9.66 12.93
C LEU A 985 5.27 8.13 12.98
N ALA A 986 4.17 7.40 13.11
CA ALA A 986 4.14 5.94 13.01
C ALA A 986 4.73 5.45 11.67
N ASP A 987 4.35 6.07 10.54
CA ASP A 987 4.97 5.81 9.22
C ASP A 987 6.50 5.91 9.27
N LYS A 988 7.01 6.95 9.93
CA LYS A 988 8.46 7.19 10.03
C LYS A 988 9.16 6.17 10.89
N VAL A 989 8.50 5.66 11.93
CA VAL A 989 9.00 4.56 12.74
C VAL A 989 9.09 3.29 11.90
N CYS A 990 8.04 2.98 11.14
CA CYS A 990 8.01 1.87 10.18
C CYS A 990 9.12 1.99 9.12
N ASP A 991 9.29 3.17 8.51
CA ASP A 991 10.37 3.45 7.56
C ASP A 991 11.75 3.26 8.20
N ARG A 992 11.92 3.71 9.45
CA ARG A 992 13.17 3.52 10.19
C ARG A 992 13.43 2.06 10.50
N ALA A 993 12.42 1.30 10.91
CA ALA A 993 12.55 -0.12 11.20
C ALA A 993 12.93 -0.93 9.95
N ARG A 994 12.40 -0.57 8.77
CA ARG A 994 12.84 -1.13 7.48
C ARG A 994 14.32 -0.87 7.19
N CYS A 995 14.88 0.26 7.65
CA CYS A 995 16.31 0.53 7.52
C CYS A 995 17.13 -0.50 8.30
N TYR A 996 16.68 -0.86 9.51
CA TYR A 996 17.37 -1.82 10.36
C TYR A 996 17.34 -3.23 9.76
N THR A 997 16.18 -3.68 9.29
CA THR A 997 16.06 -5.01 8.68
C THR A 997 16.88 -5.13 7.40
N ALA A 998 17.00 -4.05 6.62
CA ALA A 998 17.88 -4.01 5.44
C ALA A 998 19.37 -4.20 5.77
N THR A 999 19.80 -3.92 7.01
CA THR A 999 21.20 -4.11 7.48
C THR A 999 21.43 -5.43 8.21
N GLY A 1000 20.47 -6.36 8.12
CA GLY A 1000 20.57 -7.70 8.69
C GLY A 1000 20.05 -7.84 10.13
N VAL A 1001 19.36 -6.83 10.68
CA VAL A 1001 18.63 -7.00 11.96
C VAL A 1001 17.44 -7.94 11.70
N LYS A 1002 17.49 -9.13 12.29
CA LYS A 1002 16.52 -10.19 12.02
C LYS A 1002 15.33 -10.14 13.00
N PRO A 1003 14.13 -10.62 12.60
CA PRO A 1003 12.93 -10.68 13.45
C PRO A 1003 12.92 -11.80 14.50
N ASP A 1004 13.90 -12.72 14.49
CA ASP A 1004 14.07 -13.76 15.50
C ASP A 1004 14.49 -13.16 16.86
N ASP A 1005 15.18 -12.02 16.84
CA ASP A 1005 15.15 -11.04 17.94
C ASP A 1005 13.73 -10.47 17.98
N LYS A 1006 12.87 -11.00 18.86
CA LYS A 1006 11.45 -10.62 19.01
C LYS A 1006 11.20 -9.10 19.14
N HIS A 1007 12.24 -8.29 19.38
CA HIS A 1007 12.19 -6.82 19.41
C HIS A 1007 13.40 -6.19 18.72
N VAL A 1008 13.19 -5.04 18.05
CA VAL A 1008 14.31 -4.12 17.78
C VAL A 1008 14.70 -3.43 19.08
N ARG A 1009 15.84 -3.82 19.66
CA ARG A 1009 16.34 -3.20 20.88
C ARG A 1009 17.07 -1.90 20.55
N ILE A 1010 16.33 -0.79 20.54
CA ILE A 1010 16.90 0.56 20.45
C ILE A 1010 17.83 0.76 21.65
N ALA A 1011 18.98 1.41 21.44
CA ALA A 1011 19.93 1.69 22.49
C ALA A 1011 19.28 2.45 23.66
N ASP A 1012 19.63 2.11 24.90
CA ASP A 1012 18.96 2.65 26.09
C ASP A 1012 18.98 4.19 26.17
N ALA A 1013 20.03 4.83 25.63
CA ALA A 1013 20.12 6.29 25.56
C ALA A 1013 19.06 6.94 24.64
N LEU A 1014 18.53 6.17 23.67
CA LEU A 1014 17.64 6.67 22.63
C LEU A 1014 16.21 6.13 22.71
N LYS A 1015 15.96 5.07 23.49
CA LYS A 1015 14.66 4.38 23.54
C LYS A 1015 13.48 5.28 23.92
N ASP A 1016 13.75 6.36 24.66
CA ASP A 1016 12.74 7.32 25.13
C ASP A 1016 12.76 8.63 24.32
N THR A 1017 13.38 8.62 23.14
CA THR A 1017 13.58 9.81 22.29
C THR A 1017 12.90 9.66 20.92
N MET A 1018 12.85 10.77 20.16
CA MET A 1018 12.40 10.77 18.77
C MET A 1018 13.53 10.39 17.78
N PHE A 1019 14.25 9.29 18.02
CA PHE A 1019 15.39 8.84 17.19
C PHE A 1019 15.05 8.68 15.69
N TYR A 1020 13.78 8.48 15.36
CA TYR A 1020 13.29 8.21 14.01
C TYR A 1020 13.01 9.48 13.17
N ILE A 1021 13.02 10.68 13.77
CA ILE A 1021 12.76 11.98 13.09
C ILE A 1021 13.89 12.40 12.16
#